data_AF-A0A372BUP7-F1
#
_entry.id   AF-A0A372BUP7-F1
#
_cell.length_a   1.000
_cell.length_b   1.000
_cell.length_c   1.000
_cell.angle_alpha   90.00
_cell.angle_beta   90.00
_cell.angle_gamma   90.00
#
_symmetry.space_group_name_H-M   'P 1'
#
loop_
_entity.id
_entity.type
_entity.pdbx_description
1 polymer ?
#
loop_
_entity_poly.entity_id
_entity_poly.type
_entity_poly.pdbx_seq_one_letter_code
_entity_poly.pdbx_strand_id
1 'polypeptide(L)'
;MALLIFSVPAPAQPVPENVLALHWHPATADQARNRTLAAAAWLERGGEPSEWPQAVEAIALRLQPAIGRTGPVQVSLMDGLMAWLVRQREFNLGQSDASFPEPELAGVAELLEREQIAGELARMRVVAAYRAKGIWDRVAEVLGEEDRTSLTDYWRPLLEEFDGIGEAGAETAVSHAREQAGRVRDLSAVDATAERLPIRDAILRAEARQAWQAGRLLDSVWFTFEGLARLTQHDGSPSTMAAEWSDWLESIETGREEAVRLVDMDLPVILAMLGDAADYLASPDQATQSALVELADTYARLALFAPDLAFYLDQPVRERVRRVIANCNPDPLLVGPLPREVFERCARNLEEMLTSELVSEELVGEAQGPFAAEFLRREFGLVSWQRAAYLDGHFNWLLEAQCQPPGWVNVLEWSLLVDHLVRWVSQRPVFFTGGAWRDTVDGLAGQMRQQATANVEWIDCITGRGGRRRDPVIRLLTRHRAALGEVDRLISEARADFYEANTRPGADIDLDGTADQVTAYRPQGLTIGPCPEANTCGARVELPASRAVLGLFPNAFLLADQVGMGELRLCYDQVRWVERAMEPARRRASRVANYFGRLSFDLVGTFRSDEKDRTVFRYRLTDSETSHYLFAAESESILAQDCPVEQVGKAVASELPQGHPGLVPNRLTYFASTPTTPETKLLANWNQGAEWRDWFVTVRRVTEIETADPADMEVAVQARLAELRAQRERQLLAPLINPPQAGDESQLALAMARVVDTAALLRRVLELHYPRIIRQHAPVRAMLAGTQGLITRDRVRRLRDDGVVASRIPGLGLDRAERLRRAWMNLPESLREQGQRAPEIDYGLERLARLEREMTP
;
A
#
# COMPACT_ATOMS: atom_id res chain seq x y z
N MET A 1 -58.21 8.51 67.65
CA MET A 1 -57.54 9.51 66.79
C MET A 1 -56.04 9.30 66.94
N ALA A 2 -55.45 8.48 66.08
CA ALA A 2 -54.00 8.25 66.03
C ALA A 2 -53.57 8.64 64.61
N LEU A 3 -52.78 9.71 64.50
CA LEU A 3 -52.23 10.17 63.23
C LEU A 3 -51.18 9.15 62.76
N LEU A 4 -51.49 8.42 61.70
CA LEU A 4 -50.52 7.75 60.85
C LEU A 4 -49.85 8.83 59.98
N ILE A 5 -48.63 9.20 60.33
CA ILE A 5 -47.75 9.99 59.46
C ILE A 5 -47.24 9.01 58.40
N PHE A 6 -47.78 9.10 57.20
CA PHE A 6 -47.16 8.50 56.02
C PHE A 6 -45.90 9.32 55.73
N SER A 7 -44.75 8.77 56.07
CA SER A 7 -43.45 9.23 55.61
C SER A 7 -43.40 9.05 54.10
N VAL A 8 -43.60 10.13 53.35
CA VAL A 8 -43.30 10.16 51.91
C VAL A 8 -41.78 9.99 51.79
N PRO A 9 -41.27 9.00 51.03
CA PRO A 9 -39.83 8.89 50.79
C PRO A 9 -39.33 10.19 50.15
N ALA A 10 -38.29 10.78 50.72
CA ALA A 10 -37.64 11.94 50.14
C ALA A 10 -37.13 11.58 48.72
N PRO A 11 -37.25 12.50 47.73
CA PRO A 11 -36.73 12.23 46.39
C PRO A 11 -35.22 11.94 46.47
N ALA A 12 -34.78 10.84 45.86
CA ALA A 12 -33.37 10.49 45.77
C ALA A 12 -32.57 11.67 45.17
N GLN A 13 -31.46 12.06 45.80
CA GLN A 13 -30.58 13.08 45.22
C GLN A 13 -29.93 12.52 43.95
N PRO A 14 -29.82 13.33 42.88
CA PRO A 14 -29.32 12.88 41.59
C PRO A 14 -27.85 12.49 41.67
N VAL A 15 -27.45 11.51 40.85
CA VAL A 15 -26.05 11.09 40.67
C VAL A 15 -25.15 12.30 40.37
N PRO A 16 -23.97 12.45 41.04
CA PRO A 16 -23.08 13.59 40.81
C PRO A 16 -22.66 13.75 39.35
N GLU A 17 -22.57 14.99 38.88
CA GLU A 17 -22.21 15.33 37.49
C GLU A 17 -20.85 14.76 37.08
N ASN A 18 -19.85 14.82 37.97
CA ASN A 18 -18.53 14.28 37.69
C ASN A 18 -18.54 12.76 37.45
N VAL A 19 -19.45 12.00 38.08
CA VAL A 19 -19.60 10.55 37.84
C VAL A 19 -20.12 10.30 36.42
N LEU A 20 -21.05 11.12 35.95
CA LEU A 20 -21.53 11.05 34.57
C LEU A 20 -20.42 11.45 33.58
N ALA A 21 -19.60 12.44 33.91
CA ALA A 21 -18.48 12.89 33.08
C ALA A 21 -17.44 11.79 32.85
N LEU A 22 -17.24 10.88 33.81
CA LEU A 22 -16.32 9.74 33.66
C LEU A 22 -16.60 8.90 32.40
N HIS A 23 -17.84 8.86 31.92
CA HIS A 23 -18.26 8.06 30.75
C HIS A 23 -17.82 8.65 29.41
N TRP A 24 -17.34 9.90 29.41
CA TRP A 24 -17.02 10.67 28.21
C TRP A 24 -15.54 11.07 28.16
N HIS A 25 -14.83 10.97 29.28
CA HIS A 25 -13.41 11.27 29.34
C HIS A 25 -12.56 10.10 28.81
N PRO A 26 -11.59 10.31 27.90
CA PRO A 26 -10.84 9.23 27.25
C PRO A 26 -10.12 8.26 28.20
N ALA A 27 -9.64 8.74 29.35
CA ALA A 27 -8.94 7.89 30.33
C ALA A 27 -9.89 6.97 31.12
N THR A 28 -11.11 7.42 31.40
CA THR A 28 -12.03 6.75 32.36
C THR A 28 -13.25 6.11 31.69
N ALA A 29 -13.56 6.48 30.44
CA ALA A 29 -14.80 6.13 29.76
C ALA A 29 -15.04 4.61 29.67
N ASP A 30 -14.01 3.83 29.34
CA ASP A 30 -14.14 2.38 29.22
C ASP A 30 -14.51 1.73 30.56
N GLN A 31 -13.82 2.12 31.64
CA GLN A 31 -14.09 1.58 32.97
C GLN A 31 -15.46 2.04 33.46
N ALA A 32 -15.80 3.32 33.32
CA ALA A 32 -17.09 3.86 33.73
C ALA A 32 -18.26 3.19 33.01
N ARG A 33 -18.17 3.00 31.69
CA ARG A 33 -19.21 2.31 30.90
C ARG A 33 -19.34 0.83 31.28
N ASN A 34 -18.23 0.14 31.55
CA ASN A 34 -18.25 -1.24 32.04
C ASN A 34 -18.93 -1.37 33.40
N ARG A 35 -18.64 -0.46 34.33
CA ARG A 35 -19.29 -0.40 35.65
C ARG A 35 -20.79 -0.13 35.54
N THR A 36 -21.18 0.75 34.62
CA THR A 36 -22.60 1.03 34.37
C THR A 36 -23.34 -0.15 33.74
N LEU A 37 -22.70 -0.87 32.81
CA LEU A 37 -23.26 -2.10 32.25
C LEU A 37 -23.37 -3.22 33.31
N ALA A 38 -22.36 -3.33 34.18
CA ALA A 38 -22.40 -4.24 35.32
C ALA A 38 -23.51 -3.90 36.33
N ALA A 39 -23.73 -2.61 36.60
CA ALA A 39 -24.82 -2.13 37.44
C ALA A 39 -26.19 -2.49 36.85
N ALA A 40 -26.36 -2.34 35.53
CA ALA A 40 -27.58 -2.78 34.84
C ALA A 40 -27.81 -4.30 35.03
N ALA A 41 -26.78 -5.14 34.86
CA ALA A 41 -26.87 -6.58 35.09
C ALA A 41 -27.20 -6.94 36.55
N TRP A 42 -26.65 -6.21 37.51
CA TRP A 42 -26.95 -6.40 38.94
C TRP A 42 -28.40 -6.06 39.27
N LEU A 43 -28.93 -4.95 38.72
CA LEU A 43 -30.34 -4.55 38.86
C LEU A 43 -31.29 -5.61 38.28
N GLU A 44 -30.96 -6.22 37.15
CA GLU A 44 -31.75 -7.31 36.55
C GLU A 44 -31.86 -8.54 37.44
N ARG A 45 -30.80 -8.83 38.22
CA ARG A 45 -30.74 -9.96 39.15
C ARG A 45 -31.42 -9.70 40.51
N GLY A 46 -32.13 -8.58 40.65
CA GLY A 46 -32.88 -8.22 41.86
C GLY A 46 -32.14 -7.30 42.83
N GLY A 47 -30.86 -6.98 42.58
CA GLY A 47 -30.15 -5.90 43.25
C GLY A 47 -29.97 -6.04 44.77
N GLU A 48 -29.43 -7.16 45.25
CA GLU A 48 -29.23 -7.36 46.70
C GLU A 48 -28.28 -6.30 47.31
N PRO A 49 -28.74 -5.46 48.27
CA PRO A 49 -27.96 -4.30 48.73
C PRO A 49 -26.70 -4.63 49.54
N SER A 50 -26.69 -5.74 50.29
CA SER A 50 -25.72 -5.99 51.37
C SER A 50 -24.26 -6.17 50.94
N GLU A 51 -23.97 -6.34 49.65
CA GLU A 51 -22.60 -6.42 49.08
C GLU A 51 -22.55 -5.83 47.66
N TRP A 52 -23.37 -4.82 47.38
CA TRP A 52 -23.55 -4.31 46.03
C TRP A 52 -22.25 -3.83 45.33
N PRO A 53 -21.27 -3.15 45.98
CA PRO A 53 -20.09 -2.67 45.29
C PRO A 53 -19.22 -3.83 44.81
N GLN A 54 -19.06 -4.87 45.65
CA GLN A 54 -18.30 -6.07 45.30
C GLN A 54 -19.01 -6.86 44.20
N ALA A 55 -20.34 -6.95 44.24
CA ALA A 55 -21.13 -7.64 43.22
C ALA A 55 -21.01 -6.95 41.85
N VAL A 56 -21.18 -5.63 41.80
CA VAL A 56 -21.04 -4.84 40.56
C VAL A 56 -19.61 -4.91 40.03
N GLU A 57 -18.59 -4.76 40.88
CA GLU A 57 -17.20 -4.84 40.44
C GLU A 57 -16.84 -6.25 39.94
N ALA A 58 -17.34 -7.31 40.58
CA ALA A 58 -17.14 -8.68 40.13
C ALA A 58 -17.78 -8.96 38.76
N ILE A 59 -18.89 -8.30 38.44
CA ILE A 59 -19.49 -8.35 37.09
C ILE A 59 -18.65 -7.51 36.11
N ALA A 60 -18.22 -6.31 36.49
CA ALA A 60 -17.39 -5.44 35.65
C ALA A 60 -16.06 -6.10 35.25
N LEU A 61 -15.42 -6.81 36.19
CA LEU A 61 -14.20 -7.58 35.95
C LEU A 61 -14.42 -8.77 35.00
N ARG A 62 -15.63 -9.36 34.97
CA ARG A 62 -15.99 -10.40 33.98
C ARG A 62 -16.28 -9.82 32.60
N LEU A 63 -16.84 -8.60 32.54
CA LEU A 63 -17.10 -7.89 31.28
C LEU A 63 -15.80 -7.53 30.56
N GLN A 64 -14.76 -7.15 31.29
CA GLN A 64 -13.50 -6.67 30.71
C GLN A 64 -12.84 -7.65 29.72
N PRO A 65 -12.61 -8.94 30.03
CA PRO A 65 -12.06 -9.89 29.07
C PRO A 65 -13.04 -10.23 27.93
N ALA A 66 -14.36 -10.19 28.17
CA ALA A 66 -15.37 -10.43 27.14
C ALA A 66 -15.38 -9.31 26.09
N ILE A 67 -15.39 -8.05 26.54
CA ILE A 67 -15.35 -6.85 25.69
C ILE A 67 -13.97 -6.63 25.10
N GLY A 68 -12.89 -7.03 25.77
CA GLY A 68 -11.52 -6.94 25.26
C GLY A 68 -11.33 -7.59 23.87
N ARG A 69 -12.20 -8.54 23.51
CA ARG A 69 -12.24 -9.18 22.18
C ARG A 69 -12.82 -8.29 21.07
N THR A 70 -13.40 -7.13 21.36
CA THR A 70 -13.71 -6.14 20.31
C THR A 70 -12.50 -5.31 19.91
N GLY A 71 -11.44 -5.35 20.73
CA GLY A 71 -10.23 -4.55 20.56
C GLY A 71 -10.38 -3.11 21.04
N PRO A 72 -9.31 -2.30 20.90
CA PRO A 72 -9.25 -0.92 21.36
C PRO A 72 -9.94 0.03 20.37
N VAL A 73 -11.20 -0.26 20.05
CA VAL A 73 -12.01 0.52 19.11
C VAL A 73 -13.22 1.11 19.80
N GLN A 74 -13.61 2.31 19.37
CA GLN A 74 -14.88 2.90 19.76
C GLN A 74 -15.98 2.36 18.86
N VAL A 75 -16.74 1.39 19.38
CA VAL A 75 -17.86 0.76 18.64
C VAL A 75 -18.88 1.83 18.25
N SER A 76 -19.11 1.98 16.94
CA SER A 76 -20.24 2.73 16.40
C SER A 76 -21.50 1.88 16.39
N LEU A 77 -22.66 2.47 16.72
CA LEU A 77 -23.93 1.77 16.58
C LEU A 77 -24.32 1.58 15.11
N MET A 78 -23.74 2.34 14.18
CA MET A 78 -23.94 2.16 12.74
C MET A 78 -23.28 0.89 12.20
N ASP A 79 -22.22 0.38 12.84
CA ASP A 79 -21.55 -0.84 12.38
C ASP A 79 -22.43 -2.07 12.59
N GLY A 80 -22.76 -2.76 11.50
CA GLY A 80 -23.73 -3.85 11.46
C GLY A 80 -25.14 -3.48 11.01
N LEU A 81 -25.46 -2.18 10.83
CA LEU A 81 -26.82 -1.72 10.48
C LEU A 81 -27.16 -1.76 8.99
N MET A 82 -26.45 -2.56 8.18
CA MET A 82 -26.75 -2.69 6.75
C MET A 82 -28.23 -3.03 6.50
N ALA A 83 -28.77 -4.01 7.24
CA ALA A 83 -30.14 -4.46 7.08
C ALA A 83 -31.17 -3.35 7.36
N TRP A 84 -30.91 -2.55 8.41
CA TRP A 84 -31.73 -1.38 8.71
C TRP A 84 -31.66 -0.34 7.59
N LEU A 85 -30.47 0.00 7.09
CA LEU A 85 -30.30 0.98 6.00
C LEU A 85 -31.02 0.55 4.71
N VAL A 86 -30.87 -0.72 4.31
CA VAL A 86 -31.56 -1.28 3.14
C VAL A 86 -33.07 -1.14 3.30
N ARG A 87 -33.60 -1.53 4.47
CA ARG A 87 -35.02 -1.41 4.78
C ARG A 87 -35.51 0.03 4.67
N GLN A 88 -34.79 1.01 5.24
CA GLN A 88 -35.21 2.41 5.22
C GLN A 88 -35.31 2.99 3.80
N ARG A 89 -34.48 2.47 2.87
CA ARG A 89 -34.53 2.82 1.44
C ARG A 89 -35.72 2.19 0.69
N GLU A 90 -36.27 1.07 1.18
CA GLU A 90 -37.37 0.37 0.53
C GLU A 90 -38.74 0.98 0.88
N PHE A 91 -39.29 1.76 -0.05
CA PHE A 91 -40.52 2.58 0.12
C PHE A 91 -41.82 1.80 0.41
N ASN A 92 -41.88 0.49 0.13
CA ASN A 92 -43.14 -0.25 0.00
C ASN A 92 -43.77 -0.76 1.30
N LEU A 93 -43.18 -0.48 2.47
CA LEU A 93 -43.59 -1.10 3.72
C LEU A 93 -43.71 -0.07 4.86
N GLY A 94 -44.80 0.70 4.83
CA GLY A 94 -45.13 1.66 5.88
C GLY A 94 -45.23 1.05 7.29
N GLN A 95 -44.58 1.74 8.23
CA GLN A 95 -45.15 2.21 9.51
C GLN A 95 -45.27 1.32 10.77
N SER A 96 -44.55 0.21 10.95
CA SER A 96 -44.62 -0.47 12.28
C SER A 96 -43.53 -0.11 13.30
N ASP A 97 -42.31 0.28 12.91
CA ASP A 97 -41.31 0.87 13.83
C ASP A 97 -40.15 1.49 13.02
N ALA A 98 -40.22 2.79 12.71
CA ALA A 98 -39.18 3.48 11.95
C ALA A 98 -37.93 3.80 12.81
N SER A 99 -38.02 3.66 14.14
CA SER A 99 -37.00 4.12 15.07
C SER A 99 -35.59 3.60 14.78
N PHE A 100 -34.59 4.44 15.12
CA PHE A 100 -33.19 4.04 15.08
C PHE A 100 -32.97 2.85 16.03
N PRO A 101 -32.34 1.75 15.58
CA PRO A 101 -32.27 0.53 16.34
C PRO A 101 -31.17 0.63 17.40
N GLU A 102 -31.58 0.89 18.64
CA GLU A 102 -30.67 0.92 19.78
C GLU A 102 -30.66 -0.40 20.54
N PRO A 103 -29.47 -0.88 20.97
CA PRO A 103 -29.37 -2.00 21.90
C PRO A 103 -30.15 -1.70 23.19
N GLU A 104 -31.00 -2.63 23.60
CA GLU A 104 -31.60 -2.63 24.93
C GLU A 104 -30.55 -3.12 25.94
N LEU A 105 -30.55 -2.54 27.14
CA LEU A 105 -29.72 -3.06 28.22
C LEU A 105 -30.37 -4.27 28.90
N ALA A 106 -31.64 -4.55 28.60
CA ALA A 106 -32.40 -5.68 29.09
C ALA A 106 -31.78 -7.01 28.61
N GLY A 107 -31.54 -7.93 29.54
CA GLY A 107 -30.98 -9.26 29.27
C GLY A 107 -29.45 -9.31 29.28
N VAL A 108 -28.77 -8.25 29.74
CA VAL A 108 -27.30 -8.25 29.87
C VAL A 108 -26.83 -9.33 30.85
N ALA A 109 -27.59 -9.61 31.91
CA ALA A 109 -27.26 -10.64 32.89
C ALA A 109 -27.24 -12.05 32.31
N GLU A 110 -28.15 -12.34 31.37
CA GLU A 110 -28.23 -13.60 30.63
C GLU A 110 -27.13 -13.67 29.56
N LEU A 111 -26.91 -12.56 28.86
CA LEU A 111 -25.88 -12.48 27.82
C LEU A 111 -24.50 -12.86 28.40
N LEU A 112 -24.19 -12.39 29.61
CA LEU A 112 -22.96 -12.70 30.35
C LEU A 112 -22.69 -14.18 30.62
N GLU A 113 -23.72 -15.04 30.54
CA GLU A 113 -23.59 -16.48 30.73
C GLU A 113 -23.22 -17.21 29.42
N ARG A 114 -23.25 -16.50 28.29
CA ARG A 114 -23.02 -17.05 26.95
C ARG A 114 -21.59 -16.79 26.47
N GLU A 115 -21.07 -17.70 25.64
CA GLU A 115 -19.77 -17.52 25.00
C GLU A 115 -19.85 -16.63 23.75
N GLN A 116 -18.75 -15.96 23.39
CA GLN A 116 -18.58 -15.18 22.15
C GLN A 116 -19.56 -14.01 21.95
N ILE A 117 -19.89 -13.29 23.04
CA ILE A 117 -20.84 -12.16 23.09
C ILE A 117 -20.21 -10.76 22.95
N ALA A 118 -18.93 -10.69 22.58
CA ALA A 118 -18.14 -9.46 22.68
C ALA A 118 -18.75 -8.27 21.91
N GLY A 119 -19.28 -8.53 20.71
CA GLY A 119 -19.89 -7.52 19.85
C GLY A 119 -21.17 -6.93 20.43
N GLU A 120 -22.12 -7.78 20.84
CA GLU A 120 -23.39 -7.40 21.50
C GLU A 120 -23.12 -6.59 22.78
N LEU A 121 -22.21 -7.05 23.65
CA LEU A 121 -21.81 -6.31 24.86
C LEU A 121 -21.19 -4.95 24.54
N ALA A 122 -20.34 -4.87 23.52
CA ALA A 122 -19.70 -3.60 23.16
C ALA A 122 -20.69 -2.58 22.59
N ARG A 123 -21.74 -3.04 21.88
CA ARG A 123 -22.85 -2.18 21.45
C ARG A 123 -23.68 -1.70 22.65
N MET A 124 -24.02 -2.59 23.60
CA MET A 124 -24.67 -2.20 24.86
C MET A 124 -23.83 -1.22 25.69
N ARG A 125 -22.50 -1.37 25.70
CA ARG A 125 -21.57 -0.46 26.38
C ARG A 125 -21.64 0.99 25.86
N VAL A 126 -21.91 1.18 24.57
CA VAL A 126 -22.14 2.52 23.99
C VAL A 126 -23.41 3.13 24.58
N VAL A 127 -24.51 2.35 24.62
CA VAL A 127 -25.80 2.78 25.18
C VAL A 127 -25.71 3.05 26.69
N ALA A 128 -24.86 2.33 27.41
CA ALA A 128 -24.64 2.50 28.84
C ALA A 128 -24.23 3.95 29.19
N ALA A 129 -23.42 4.62 28.36
CA ALA A 129 -23.06 6.03 28.58
C ALA A 129 -24.28 6.96 28.53
N TYR A 130 -25.19 6.76 27.57
CA TYR A 130 -26.41 7.54 27.42
C TYR A 130 -27.47 7.24 28.49
N ARG A 131 -27.41 6.05 29.11
CA ARG A 131 -28.36 5.58 30.14
C ARG A 131 -27.78 5.67 31.55
N ALA A 132 -26.54 6.12 31.71
CA ALA A 132 -25.80 6.08 32.97
C ALA A 132 -26.59 6.70 34.13
N LYS A 133 -27.15 7.89 33.94
CA LYS A 133 -27.93 8.55 35.00
C LYS A 133 -29.12 7.69 35.46
N GLY A 134 -29.95 7.21 34.55
CA GLY A 134 -31.12 6.41 34.90
C GLY A 134 -30.78 5.07 35.58
N ILE A 135 -29.65 4.45 35.21
CA ILE A 135 -29.17 3.23 35.86
C ILE A 135 -28.71 3.52 37.29
N TRP A 136 -27.88 4.54 37.47
CA TRP A 136 -27.32 4.87 38.78
C TRP A 136 -28.34 5.51 39.72
N ASP A 137 -29.35 6.22 39.20
CA ASP A 137 -30.51 6.65 39.99
C ASP A 137 -31.26 5.43 40.54
N ARG A 138 -31.51 4.39 39.72
CA ARG A 138 -32.14 3.13 40.18
C ARG A 138 -31.27 2.36 41.17
N VAL A 139 -29.94 2.35 41.00
CA VAL A 139 -29.04 1.78 42.02
C VAL A 139 -29.21 2.54 43.33
N ALA A 140 -29.20 3.87 43.31
CA ALA A 140 -29.38 4.69 44.51
C ALA A 140 -30.75 4.45 45.19
N GLU A 141 -31.82 4.23 44.41
CA GLU A 141 -33.14 3.87 44.92
C GLU A 141 -33.12 2.53 45.67
N VAL A 142 -32.43 1.52 45.14
CA VAL A 142 -32.32 0.19 45.75
C VAL A 142 -31.50 0.22 47.05
N LEU A 143 -30.47 1.06 47.12
CA LEU A 143 -29.58 1.19 48.29
C LEU A 143 -30.17 1.99 49.45
N GLY A 144 -31.13 2.89 49.19
CA GLY A 144 -31.72 3.74 50.21
C GLY A 144 -30.77 4.82 50.76
N GLU A 145 -31.17 5.51 51.83
CA GLU A 145 -30.43 6.69 52.34
C GLU A 145 -29.14 6.34 53.11
N GLU A 146 -29.07 5.17 53.75
CA GLU A 146 -27.98 4.80 54.67
C GLU A 146 -26.67 4.45 53.95
N ASP A 147 -26.75 3.93 52.70
CA ASP A 147 -25.58 3.49 51.91
C ASP A 147 -25.13 4.51 50.84
N ARG A 148 -25.61 5.75 50.90
CA ARG A 148 -25.26 6.83 49.94
C ARG A 148 -23.76 7.14 49.86
N THR A 149 -23.06 7.09 50.98
CA THR A 149 -21.61 7.32 51.05
C THR A 149 -20.85 6.24 50.27
N SER A 150 -21.38 5.00 50.25
CA SER A 150 -20.81 3.86 49.53
C SER A 150 -20.75 4.08 48.01
N LEU A 151 -21.77 4.75 47.43
CA LEU A 151 -21.78 5.05 45.99
C LEU A 151 -20.71 6.08 45.59
N THR A 152 -20.47 7.08 46.43
CA THR A 152 -19.37 8.05 46.21
C THR A 152 -18.02 7.38 46.37
N ASP A 153 -17.87 6.52 47.39
CA ASP A 153 -16.66 5.75 47.66
C ASP A 153 -16.32 4.79 46.51
N TYR A 154 -17.32 4.16 45.90
CA TYR A 154 -17.16 3.25 44.76
C TYR A 154 -16.51 3.95 43.53
N TRP A 155 -16.90 5.19 43.27
CA TRP A 155 -16.40 5.98 42.14
C TRP A 155 -15.10 6.73 42.45
N ARG A 156 -14.72 6.87 43.72
CA ARG A 156 -13.54 7.63 44.16
C ARG A 156 -12.26 7.33 43.35
N PRO A 157 -11.87 6.08 43.08
CA PRO A 157 -10.64 5.81 42.34
C PRO A 157 -10.63 6.43 40.92
N LEU A 158 -11.76 6.39 40.23
CA LEU A 158 -11.90 6.96 38.89
C LEU A 158 -12.04 8.49 38.92
N LEU A 159 -12.64 9.04 39.97
CA LEU A 159 -12.72 10.49 40.17
C LEU A 159 -11.34 11.09 40.46
N GLU A 160 -10.52 10.40 41.27
CA GLU A 160 -9.12 10.80 41.51
C GLU A 160 -8.29 10.76 40.22
N GLU A 161 -8.48 9.74 39.38
CA GLU A 161 -7.87 9.68 38.04
C GLU A 161 -8.37 10.82 37.14
N PHE A 162 -9.67 11.12 37.14
CA PHE A 162 -10.27 12.20 36.34
C PHE A 162 -9.76 13.59 36.75
N ASP A 163 -9.58 13.85 38.04
CA ASP A 163 -9.11 15.13 38.57
C ASP A 163 -7.57 15.27 38.53
N GLY A 164 -6.83 14.17 38.52
CA GLY A 164 -5.35 14.14 38.62
C GLY A 164 -4.59 14.43 37.31
N ILE A 165 -5.26 14.53 36.17
CA ILE A 165 -4.60 14.70 34.85
C ILE A 165 -4.35 16.20 34.59
N GLY A 166 -3.19 16.71 35.03
CA GLY A 166 -2.82 18.14 35.01
C GLY A 166 -2.08 18.65 33.77
N GLU A 167 -2.36 18.17 32.55
CA GLU A 167 -1.71 18.61 31.31
C GLU A 167 -2.60 19.50 30.42
N ALA A 168 -1.99 20.35 29.58
CA ALA A 168 -2.67 21.34 28.73
C ALA A 168 -3.62 20.77 27.63
N GLY A 169 -3.72 19.44 27.49
CA GLY A 169 -4.74 18.76 26.67
C GLY A 169 -5.81 18.03 27.50
N ALA A 170 -5.64 17.92 28.82
CA ALA A 170 -6.57 17.29 29.73
C ALA A 170 -7.70 18.24 30.14
N GLU A 171 -7.42 19.54 30.25
CA GLU A 171 -8.44 20.54 30.61
C GLU A 171 -9.58 20.62 29.57
N THR A 172 -9.26 20.51 28.28
CA THR A 172 -10.27 20.47 27.20
C THR A 172 -11.07 19.18 27.21
N ALA A 173 -10.43 18.03 27.47
CA ALA A 173 -11.10 16.73 27.58
C ALA A 173 -12.03 16.65 28.81
N VAL A 174 -11.60 17.21 29.94
CA VAL A 174 -12.39 17.31 31.18
C VAL A 174 -13.59 18.23 30.98
N SER A 175 -13.40 19.40 30.35
CA SER A 175 -14.49 20.32 30.02
C SER A 175 -15.52 19.66 29.12
N HIS A 176 -15.07 19.03 28.03
CA HIS A 176 -15.93 18.29 27.11
C HIS A 176 -16.72 17.18 27.83
N ALA A 177 -16.06 16.40 28.68
CA ALA A 177 -16.70 15.34 29.45
C ALA A 177 -17.80 15.87 30.40
N ARG A 178 -17.58 17.01 31.05
CA ARG A 178 -18.59 17.68 31.90
C ARG A 178 -19.76 18.21 31.08
N GLU A 179 -19.52 18.79 29.91
CA GLU A 179 -20.60 19.20 29.02
C GLU A 179 -21.46 18.02 28.56
N GLN A 180 -20.83 16.90 28.19
CA GLN A 180 -21.57 15.69 27.83
C GLN A 180 -22.37 15.12 29.00
N ALA A 181 -21.83 15.19 30.22
CA ALA A 181 -22.56 14.82 31.44
C ALA A 181 -23.84 15.66 31.62
N GLY A 182 -23.76 16.96 31.36
CA GLY A 182 -24.93 17.85 31.32
C GLY A 182 -25.96 17.40 30.30
N ARG A 183 -25.54 17.17 29.04
CA ARG A 183 -26.45 16.69 27.97
C ARG A 183 -27.09 15.34 28.30
N VAL A 184 -26.36 14.40 28.90
CA VAL A 184 -26.92 13.10 29.34
C VAL A 184 -27.92 13.26 30.49
N ARG A 185 -27.68 14.21 31.40
CA ARG A 185 -28.66 14.55 32.44
C ARG A 185 -29.97 15.04 31.81
N ASP A 186 -29.87 15.98 30.89
CA ASP A 186 -31.03 16.53 30.19
C ASP A 186 -31.76 15.44 29.40
N LEU A 187 -31.01 14.56 28.71
CA LEU A 187 -31.57 13.41 28.00
C LEU A 187 -32.35 12.44 28.91
N SER A 188 -31.96 12.32 30.19
CA SER A 188 -32.65 11.47 31.16
C SER A 188 -33.89 12.12 31.76
N ALA A 189 -33.97 13.45 31.75
CA ALA A 189 -35.08 14.21 32.31
C ALA A 189 -36.29 14.29 31.35
N VAL A 190 -36.07 13.91 30.08
CA VAL A 190 -37.06 13.95 29.03
C VAL A 190 -37.67 12.57 28.79
N ASP A 191 -38.99 12.49 28.90
CA ASP A 191 -39.75 11.25 28.65
C ASP A 191 -40.13 11.08 27.17
N ALA A 192 -40.46 12.18 26.47
CA ALA A 192 -40.95 12.14 25.10
C ALA A 192 -39.83 11.89 24.07
N THR A 193 -39.99 10.86 23.23
CA THR A 193 -39.00 10.49 22.19
C THR A 193 -38.62 11.66 21.27
N ALA A 194 -39.57 12.51 20.90
CA ALA A 194 -39.35 13.67 20.04
C ALA A 194 -38.40 14.71 20.66
N GLU A 195 -38.43 14.88 21.98
CA GLU A 195 -37.57 15.81 22.73
C GLU A 195 -36.18 15.22 23.02
N ARG A 196 -36.02 13.89 22.95
CA ARG A 196 -34.73 13.20 23.15
C ARG A 196 -33.79 13.33 21.95
N LEU A 197 -34.34 13.45 20.74
CA LEU A 197 -33.53 13.46 19.51
C LEU A 197 -32.60 14.68 19.43
N PRO A 198 -33.04 15.95 19.67
CA PRO A 198 -32.14 17.10 19.63
C PRO A 198 -30.98 17.01 20.63
N ILE A 199 -31.22 16.45 21.82
CA ILE A 199 -30.16 16.28 22.82
C ILE A 199 -29.15 15.22 22.36
N ARG A 200 -29.62 14.12 21.79
CA ARG A 200 -28.74 13.08 21.21
C ARG A 200 -27.91 13.60 20.04
N ASP A 201 -28.55 14.35 19.16
CA ASP A 201 -27.90 15.03 18.05
C ASP A 201 -26.78 15.96 18.53
N ALA A 202 -27.05 16.78 19.55
CA ALA A 202 -26.03 17.64 20.17
C ALA A 202 -24.87 16.84 20.79
N ILE A 203 -25.14 15.70 21.45
CA ILE A 203 -24.09 14.81 21.99
C ILE A 203 -23.21 14.29 20.84
N LEU A 204 -23.81 13.71 19.79
CA LEU A 204 -23.09 13.12 18.66
C LEU A 204 -22.29 14.17 17.88
N ARG A 205 -22.84 15.36 17.65
CA ARG A 205 -22.13 16.46 16.99
C ARG A 205 -20.93 16.94 17.80
N ALA A 206 -21.08 17.04 19.11
CA ALA A 206 -19.97 17.38 19.99
C ALA A 206 -18.89 16.27 20.02
N GLU A 207 -19.28 14.99 20.06
CA GLU A 207 -18.33 13.87 19.96
C GLU A 207 -17.57 13.86 18.62
N ALA A 208 -18.28 14.08 17.50
CA ALA A 208 -17.67 14.15 16.17
C ALA A 208 -16.65 15.29 16.10
N ARG A 209 -17.02 16.50 16.55
CA ARG A 209 -16.12 17.67 16.60
C ARG A 209 -14.89 17.41 17.48
N GLN A 210 -15.07 16.84 18.66
CA GLN A 210 -13.97 16.54 19.57
C GLN A 210 -13.03 15.46 19.01
N ALA A 211 -13.59 14.41 18.41
CA ALA A 211 -12.82 13.37 17.73
C ALA A 211 -12.02 13.95 16.56
N TRP A 212 -12.63 14.80 15.73
CA TRP A 212 -11.95 15.51 14.66
C TRP A 212 -10.79 16.36 15.21
N GLN A 213 -11.04 17.22 16.19
CA GLN A 213 -10.01 18.10 16.77
C GLN A 213 -8.83 17.30 17.35
N ALA A 214 -9.10 16.18 18.00
CA ALA A 214 -8.10 15.28 18.58
C ALA A 214 -7.39 14.37 17.55
N GLY A 215 -7.69 14.49 16.25
CA GLY A 215 -7.07 13.69 15.18
C GLY A 215 -7.62 12.26 15.05
N ARG A 216 -8.71 11.93 15.76
CA ARG A 216 -9.43 10.65 15.62
C ARG A 216 -10.45 10.75 14.49
N LEU A 217 -9.94 10.90 13.26
CA LEU A 217 -10.75 11.19 12.07
C LEU A 217 -11.79 10.11 11.76
N LEU A 218 -11.42 8.83 11.92
CA LEU A 218 -12.34 7.71 11.66
C LEU A 218 -13.50 7.69 12.66
N ASP A 219 -13.24 7.94 13.94
CA ASP A 219 -14.29 8.04 14.97
C ASP A 219 -15.25 9.19 14.66
N SER A 220 -14.71 10.35 14.25
CA SER A 220 -15.51 11.51 13.83
C SER A 220 -16.47 11.17 12.69
N VAL A 221 -16.01 10.40 11.70
CA VAL A 221 -16.82 9.96 10.56
C VAL A 221 -17.94 9.04 11.03
N TRP A 222 -17.66 8.07 11.90
CA TRP A 222 -18.67 7.18 12.45
C TRP A 222 -19.72 7.91 13.31
N PHE A 223 -19.33 8.92 14.10
CA PHE A 223 -20.29 9.75 14.85
C PHE A 223 -21.18 10.60 13.95
N THR A 224 -20.59 11.18 12.91
CA THR A 224 -21.33 11.95 11.90
C THR A 224 -22.35 11.07 11.21
N PHE A 225 -21.92 9.88 10.81
CA PHE A 225 -22.78 8.90 10.17
C PHE A 225 -23.96 8.50 11.07
N GLU A 226 -23.71 8.21 12.34
CA GLU A 226 -24.78 7.91 13.31
C GLU A 226 -25.73 9.09 13.52
N GLY A 227 -25.20 10.31 13.64
CA GLY A 227 -25.99 11.54 13.82
C GLY A 227 -26.98 11.74 12.68
N LEU A 228 -26.48 11.75 11.43
CA LEU A 228 -27.31 11.93 10.24
C LEU A 228 -28.31 10.78 10.06
N ALA A 229 -27.92 9.52 10.31
CA ALA A 229 -28.83 8.38 10.25
C ALA A 229 -30.00 8.53 11.23
N ARG A 230 -29.78 9.05 12.44
CA ARG A 230 -30.85 9.31 13.41
C ARG A 230 -31.80 10.43 12.97
N LEU A 231 -31.29 11.46 12.29
CA LEU A 231 -32.12 12.56 11.77
C LEU A 231 -33.10 12.11 10.68
N THR A 232 -32.78 11.03 9.93
CA THR A 232 -33.72 10.45 8.94
C THR A 232 -35.02 9.93 9.58
N GLN A 233 -35.03 9.71 10.89
CA GLN A 233 -36.17 9.16 11.64
C GLN A 233 -36.97 10.22 12.41
N HIS A 234 -36.68 11.50 12.18
CA HIS A 234 -37.40 12.57 12.85
C HIS A 234 -38.77 12.82 12.19
N ASP A 235 -39.85 12.68 12.96
CA ASP A 235 -41.21 12.98 12.49
C ASP A 235 -41.47 14.49 12.30
N GLY A 236 -40.61 15.37 12.85
CA GLY A 236 -40.62 16.82 12.63
C GLY A 236 -39.71 17.24 11.45
N SER A 237 -39.52 18.55 11.23
CA SER A 237 -38.53 19.02 10.24
C SER A 237 -37.12 18.96 10.85
N PRO A 238 -36.23 18.06 10.40
CA PRO A 238 -34.85 17.99 10.91
C PRO A 238 -33.96 19.13 10.37
N SER A 239 -34.52 20.03 9.55
CA SER A 239 -33.77 20.98 8.72
C SER A 239 -32.75 21.82 9.47
N THR A 240 -33.08 22.31 10.67
CA THR A 240 -32.14 23.10 11.49
C THR A 240 -30.97 22.27 12.01
N MET A 241 -31.24 21.07 12.55
CA MET A 241 -30.18 20.17 13.04
C MET A 241 -29.30 19.69 11.89
N ALA A 242 -29.91 19.36 10.74
CA ALA A 242 -29.19 18.95 9.54
C ALA A 242 -28.32 20.08 8.97
N ALA A 243 -28.80 21.33 8.98
CA ALA A 243 -28.00 22.49 8.60
C ALA A 243 -26.76 22.66 9.48
N GLU A 244 -26.86 22.43 10.80
CA GLU A 244 -25.69 22.48 11.70
C GLU A 244 -24.64 21.39 11.41
N TRP A 245 -25.06 20.24 10.87
CA TRP A 245 -24.13 19.21 10.39
C TRP A 245 -23.49 19.60 9.06
N SER A 246 -24.28 20.12 8.12
CA SER A 246 -23.80 20.62 6.83
C SER A 246 -22.75 21.73 7.04
N ASP A 247 -23.08 22.77 7.81
CA ASP A 247 -22.17 23.87 8.15
C ASP A 247 -20.85 23.37 8.76
N TRP A 248 -20.93 22.35 9.61
CA TRP A 248 -19.74 21.77 10.22
C TRP A 248 -18.92 20.95 9.23
N LEU A 249 -19.55 20.15 8.37
CA LEU A 249 -18.87 19.35 7.35
C LEU A 249 -18.17 20.24 6.32
N GLU A 250 -18.81 21.32 5.88
CA GLU A 250 -18.22 22.34 5.01
C GLU A 250 -17.01 23.00 5.70
N SER A 251 -17.12 23.29 7.01
CA SER A 251 -16.02 23.92 7.76
C SER A 251 -14.75 23.07 7.87
N ILE A 252 -14.85 21.73 7.76
CA ILE A 252 -13.71 20.81 7.91
C ILE A 252 -13.12 20.34 6.58
N GLU A 253 -13.79 20.63 5.45
CA GLU A 253 -13.40 20.17 4.12
C GLU A 253 -12.03 20.73 3.67
N THR A 254 -11.65 21.92 4.14
CA THR A 254 -10.52 22.70 3.59
C THR A 254 -9.18 22.55 4.32
N GLY A 255 -9.06 21.72 5.36
CA GLY A 255 -7.88 21.77 6.26
C GLY A 255 -7.07 20.49 6.45
N ARG A 256 -7.57 19.31 6.05
CA ARG A 256 -7.01 18.01 6.47
C ARG A 256 -7.05 16.88 5.44
N GLU A 257 -7.17 17.20 4.16
CA GLU A 257 -7.28 16.18 3.09
C GLU A 257 -6.18 15.11 3.15
N GLU A 258 -4.92 15.50 3.37
CA GLU A 258 -3.80 14.56 3.46
C GLU A 258 -3.94 13.63 4.69
N ALA A 259 -4.34 14.17 5.84
CA ALA A 259 -4.55 13.40 7.06
C ALA A 259 -5.72 12.40 6.92
N VAL A 260 -6.78 12.80 6.22
CA VAL A 260 -7.92 11.91 5.92
C VAL A 260 -7.47 10.77 4.99
N ARG A 261 -6.77 11.09 3.90
CA ARG A 261 -6.24 10.09 2.94
C ARG A 261 -5.20 9.16 3.56
N LEU A 262 -4.48 9.61 4.59
CA LEU A 262 -3.55 8.77 5.37
C LEU A 262 -4.28 7.64 6.09
N VAL A 263 -5.52 7.85 6.56
CA VAL A 263 -6.35 6.83 7.20
C VAL A 263 -7.01 5.92 6.16
N ASP A 264 -7.59 6.51 5.12
CA ASP A 264 -8.23 5.78 4.03
C ASP A 264 -8.39 6.68 2.81
N MET A 265 -8.10 6.16 1.62
CA MET A 265 -8.28 6.87 0.36
C MET A 265 -9.75 7.20 0.03
N ASP A 266 -10.71 6.44 0.54
CA ASP A 266 -12.15 6.65 0.29
C ASP A 266 -12.80 7.63 1.28
N LEU A 267 -12.15 7.96 2.39
CA LEU A 267 -12.73 8.86 3.40
C LEU A 267 -13.08 10.27 2.88
N PRO A 268 -12.34 10.89 1.94
CA PRO A 268 -12.78 12.16 1.35
C PRO A 268 -14.12 12.02 0.62
N VAL A 269 -14.34 10.91 -0.08
CA VAL A 269 -15.61 10.64 -0.76
C VAL A 269 -16.72 10.39 0.27
N ILE A 270 -16.43 9.64 1.32
CA ILE A 270 -17.38 9.39 2.42
C ILE A 270 -17.79 10.70 3.11
N LEU A 271 -16.85 11.61 3.36
CA LEU A 271 -17.17 12.92 3.95
C LEU A 271 -18.06 13.76 3.04
N ALA A 272 -17.81 13.75 1.72
CA ALA A 272 -18.67 14.42 0.75
C ALA A 272 -20.09 13.84 0.77
N MET A 273 -20.24 12.51 0.78
CA MET A 273 -21.54 11.84 0.87
C MET A 273 -22.29 12.13 2.17
N LEU A 274 -21.57 12.24 3.29
CA LEU A 274 -22.17 12.69 4.56
C LEU A 274 -22.61 14.16 4.48
N GLY A 275 -21.87 15.01 3.75
CA GLY A 275 -22.25 16.39 3.45
C GLY A 275 -23.54 16.45 2.62
N ASP A 276 -23.58 15.71 1.52
CA ASP A 276 -24.76 15.59 0.66
C ASP A 276 -25.99 15.09 1.44
N ALA A 277 -25.80 14.07 2.31
CA ALA A 277 -26.86 13.58 3.18
C ALA A 277 -27.37 14.67 4.16
N ALA A 278 -26.46 15.48 4.73
CA ALA A 278 -26.84 16.60 5.58
C ALA A 278 -27.62 17.67 4.79
N ASP A 279 -27.20 18.00 3.58
CA ASP A 279 -27.86 18.96 2.71
C ASP A 279 -29.26 18.52 2.28
N TYR A 280 -29.42 17.24 1.92
CA TYR A 280 -30.74 16.68 1.60
C TYR A 280 -31.71 16.73 2.79
N LEU A 281 -31.22 16.52 4.01
CA LEU A 281 -32.00 16.64 5.24
C LEU A 281 -32.27 18.10 5.64
N ALA A 282 -31.36 19.02 5.31
CA ALA A 282 -31.50 20.46 5.52
C ALA A 282 -32.46 21.11 4.51
N SER A 283 -32.62 20.50 3.33
CA SER A 283 -33.45 20.99 2.24
C SER A 283 -34.92 21.22 2.65
N PRO A 284 -35.58 22.29 2.13
CA PRO A 284 -37.00 22.53 2.34
C PRO A 284 -37.91 21.37 1.90
N ASP A 285 -37.50 20.63 0.86
CA ASP A 285 -38.25 19.49 0.33
C ASP A 285 -38.05 18.20 1.14
N GLN A 286 -37.15 18.23 2.13
CA GLN A 286 -36.82 17.12 3.04
C GLN A 286 -36.62 15.80 2.28
N ALA A 287 -35.56 15.77 1.47
CA ALA A 287 -35.23 14.65 0.60
C ALA A 287 -34.63 13.48 1.39
N THR A 288 -35.31 13.01 2.44
CA THR A 288 -34.87 11.93 3.34
C THR A 288 -34.50 10.66 2.59
N GLN A 289 -35.19 10.35 1.49
CA GLN A 289 -34.85 9.20 0.65
C GLN A 289 -33.51 9.37 -0.08
N SER A 290 -33.20 10.57 -0.57
CA SER A 290 -31.88 10.86 -1.15
C SER A 290 -30.80 10.78 -0.07
N ALA A 291 -31.04 11.33 1.13
CA ALA A 291 -30.12 11.18 2.25
C ALA A 291 -29.88 9.71 2.62
N LEU A 292 -30.93 8.89 2.67
CA LEU A 292 -30.80 7.45 2.95
C LEU A 292 -29.97 6.70 1.90
N VAL A 293 -30.02 7.11 0.63
CA VAL A 293 -29.14 6.55 -0.42
C VAL A 293 -27.68 6.89 -0.12
N GLU A 294 -27.35 8.14 0.16
CA GLU A 294 -25.97 8.54 0.49
C GLU A 294 -25.45 7.85 1.77
N LEU A 295 -26.29 7.71 2.79
CA LEU A 295 -25.98 7.01 4.04
C LEU A 295 -25.77 5.50 3.82
N ALA A 296 -26.56 4.88 2.94
CA ALA A 296 -26.41 3.48 2.56
C ALA A 296 -25.09 3.23 1.81
N ASP A 297 -24.73 4.11 0.89
CA ASP A 297 -23.48 4.02 0.13
C ASP A 297 -22.28 4.37 1.01
N THR A 298 -22.45 5.25 2.01
CA THR A 298 -21.45 5.51 3.07
C THR A 298 -21.16 4.22 3.85
N TYR A 299 -22.18 3.45 4.23
CA TYR A 299 -21.99 2.14 4.86
C TYR A 299 -21.21 1.20 3.95
N ALA A 300 -21.56 1.13 2.66
CA ALA A 300 -20.88 0.26 1.71
C ALA A 300 -19.38 0.55 1.63
N ARG A 301 -18.98 1.83 1.59
CA ARG A 301 -17.56 2.23 1.57
C ARG A 301 -16.85 2.01 2.91
N LEU A 302 -17.48 2.37 4.03
CA LEU A 302 -16.88 2.25 5.36
C LEU A 302 -16.75 0.79 5.83
N ALA A 303 -17.83 0.02 5.68
CA ALA A 303 -17.99 -1.30 6.30
C ALA A 303 -17.73 -2.47 5.35
N LEU A 304 -18.14 -2.34 4.08
CA LEU A 304 -18.02 -3.42 3.07
C LEU A 304 -16.85 -3.21 2.11
N PHE A 305 -16.27 -2.01 2.12
CA PHE A 305 -15.31 -1.54 1.15
C PHE A 305 -15.74 -1.73 -0.32
N ALA A 306 -17.03 -1.52 -0.56
CA ALA A 306 -17.63 -1.48 -1.87
C ALA A 306 -17.83 -0.01 -2.31
N PRO A 307 -17.86 0.28 -3.62
CA PRO A 307 -18.05 1.65 -4.11
C PRO A 307 -19.41 2.24 -3.72
N ASP A 308 -20.44 1.41 -3.64
CA ASP A 308 -21.81 1.76 -3.26
C ASP A 308 -22.53 0.48 -2.80
N LEU A 309 -23.74 0.63 -2.26
CA LEU A 309 -24.50 -0.52 -1.76
C LEU A 309 -25.14 -1.33 -2.91
N ALA A 310 -25.42 -0.68 -4.05
CA ALA A 310 -25.96 -1.34 -5.24
C ALA A 310 -25.01 -2.41 -5.79
N PHE A 311 -23.70 -2.20 -5.67
CA PHE A 311 -22.64 -3.14 -6.01
C PHE A 311 -22.87 -4.52 -5.39
N TYR A 312 -23.36 -4.57 -4.16
CA TYR A 312 -23.74 -5.80 -3.49
C TYR A 312 -25.19 -6.20 -3.84
N LEU A 313 -26.12 -5.25 -3.77
CA LEU A 313 -27.55 -5.58 -3.81
C LEU A 313 -28.04 -6.04 -5.19
N ASP A 314 -27.45 -5.56 -6.28
CA ASP A 314 -27.92 -5.85 -7.65
C ASP A 314 -27.26 -7.09 -8.28
N GLN A 315 -26.60 -7.91 -7.47
CA GLN A 315 -25.99 -9.15 -7.92
C GLN A 315 -27.04 -10.20 -8.30
N PRO A 316 -26.96 -10.83 -9.49
CA PRO A 316 -27.93 -11.84 -9.96
C PRO A 316 -28.09 -13.04 -9.02
N VAL A 317 -27.01 -13.42 -8.31
CA VAL A 317 -27.03 -14.54 -7.35
C VAL A 317 -28.01 -14.32 -6.19
N ARG A 318 -28.45 -13.08 -5.95
CA ARG A 318 -29.40 -12.71 -4.89
C ARG A 318 -30.87 -12.83 -5.31
N GLU A 319 -31.16 -13.16 -6.56
CA GLU A 319 -32.53 -13.18 -7.11
C GLU A 319 -33.50 -14.02 -6.27
N ARG A 320 -33.04 -15.17 -5.77
CA ARG A 320 -33.88 -16.02 -4.91
C ARG A 320 -34.22 -15.35 -3.58
N VAL A 321 -33.26 -14.70 -2.94
CA VAL A 321 -33.46 -13.96 -1.67
C VAL A 321 -34.40 -12.78 -1.90
N ARG A 322 -34.18 -12.00 -2.97
CA ARG A 322 -35.05 -10.89 -3.38
C ARG A 322 -36.49 -11.35 -3.58
N ARG A 323 -36.70 -12.51 -4.21
CA ARG A 323 -38.03 -13.09 -4.43
C ARG A 323 -38.72 -13.49 -3.13
N VAL A 324 -38.01 -14.08 -2.18
CA VAL A 324 -38.59 -14.43 -0.87
C VAL A 324 -39.06 -13.18 -0.14
N ILE A 325 -38.25 -12.12 -0.11
CA ILE A 325 -38.62 -10.83 0.48
C ILE A 325 -39.82 -10.21 -0.25
N ALA A 326 -39.80 -10.19 -1.59
CA ALA A 326 -40.89 -9.65 -2.39
C ALA A 326 -42.22 -10.40 -2.18
N ASN A 327 -42.17 -11.73 -2.02
CA ASN A 327 -43.35 -12.56 -1.76
C ASN A 327 -43.96 -12.34 -0.37
N CYS A 328 -43.22 -11.70 0.55
CA CYS A 328 -43.73 -11.26 1.84
C CYS A 328 -44.44 -9.91 1.78
N ASN A 329 -44.37 -9.18 0.66
CA ASN A 329 -45.12 -7.94 0.51
C ASN A 329 -46.59 -8.25 0.19
N PRO A 330 -47.54 -7.72 0.96
CA PRO A 330 -48.95 -7.90 0.67
C PRO A 330 -49.33 -7.27 -0.66
N ASP A 331 -50.33 -7.83 -1.34
CA ASP A 331 -50.88 -7.24 -2.57
C ASP A 331 -51.35 -5.80 -2.26
N PRO A 332 -50.84 -4.77 -2.96
CA PRO A 332 -51.23 -3.37 -2.73
C PRO A 332 -52.73 -3.12 -2.97
N LEU A 333 -53.45 -4.04 -3.64
CA LEU A 333 -54.89 -3.98 -3.85
C LEU A 333 -55.70 -4.72 -2.76
N LEU A 334 -55.05 -5.34 -1.77
CA LEU A 334 -55.73 -6.02 -0.68
C LEU A 334 -56.40 -5.01 0.26
N VAL A 335 -57.73 -5.04 0.33
CA VAL A 335 -58.52 -4.23 1.27
C VAL A 335 -58.96 -5.13 2.43
N GLY A 336 -58.36 -4.95 3.62
CA GLY A 336 -58.68 -5.69 4.85
C GLY A 336 -57.44 -6.22 5.59
N PRO A 337 -57.59 -6.85 6.76
CA PRO A 337 -56.46 -7.47 7.46
C PRO A 337 -55.92 -8.64 6.65
N LEU A 338 -54.59 -8.75 6.58
CA LEU A 338 -53.91 -9.87 5.94
C LEU A 338 -54.35 -11.21 6.58
N PRO A 339 -54.71 -12.23 5.78
CA PRO A 339 -55.04 -13.55 6.29
C PRO A 339 -53.87 -14.17 7.07
N ARG A 340 -54.18 -14.93 8.13
CA ARG A 340 -53.18 -15.61 8.96
C ARG A 340 -52.30 -16.54 8.12
N GLU A 341 -52.87 -17.21 7.13
CA GLU A 341 -52.16 -18.12 6.24
C GLU A 341 -51.07 -17.41 5.43
N VAL A 342 -51.27 -16.13 5.09
CA VAL A 342 -50.27 -15.30 4.37
C VAL A 342 -49.14 -14.92 5.32
N PHE A 343 -49.47 -14.50 6.54
CA PHE A 343 -48.48 -14.21 7.60
C PHE A 343 -47.60 -15.41 7.91
N GLU A 344 -48.19 -16.56 8.17
CA GLU A 344 -47.44 -17.78 8.49
C GLU A 344 -46.66 -18.32 7.29
N ARG A 345 -47.19 -18.19 6.06
CA ARG A 345 -46.47 -18.62 4.85
C ARG A 345 -45.22 -17.79 4.61
N CYS A 346 -45.32 -16.45 4.71
CA CYS A 346 -44.14 -15.60 4.60
C CYS A 346 -43.11 -15.97 5.68
N ALA A 347 -43.55 -16.10 6.94
CA ALA A 347 -42.65 -16.41 8.04
C ALA A 347 -41.94 -17.78 7.84
N ARG A 348 -42.66 -18.81 7.39
CA ARG A 348 -42.06 -20.12 7.02
C ARG A 348 -41.08 -20.02 5.85
N ASN A 349 -41.39 -19.24 4.82
CA ASN A 349 -40.48 -19.05 3.69
C ASN A 349 -39.19 -18.33 4.11
N LEU A 350 -39.29 -17.37 5.03
CA LEU A 350 -38.12 -16.68 5.60
C LEU A 350 -37.29 -17.63 6.47
N GLU A 351 -37.93 -18.43 7.31
CA GLU A 351 -37.28 -19.48 8.11
C GLU A 351 -36.54 -20.50 7.23
N GLU A 352 -37.18 -21.03 6.18
CA GLU A 352 -36.58 -21.99 5.25
C GLU A 352 -35.33 -21.39 4.56
N MET A 353 -35.43 -20.13 4.11
CA MET A 353 -34.31 -19.41 3.52
C MET A 353 -33.15 -19.25 4.52
N LEU A 354 -33.44 -18.77 5.73
CA LEU A 354 -32.45 -18.52 6.78
C LEU A 354 -31.72 -19.80 7.23
N THR A 355 -32.41 -20.94 7.24
CA THR A 355 -31.87 -22.19 7.79
C THR A 355 -31.11 -23.04 6.77
N SER A 356 -31.46 -22.98 5.48
CA SER A 356 -30.94 -23.96 4.50
C SER A 356 -30.34 -23.38 3.21
N GLU A 357 -30.68 -22.15 2.83
CA GLU A 357 -30.36 -21.65 1.48
C GLU A 357 -29.22 -20.63 1.46
N LEU A 358 -28.94 -19.97 2.59
CA LEU A 358 -27.88 -18.95 2.67
C LEU A 358 -26.44 -19.51 2.68
N VAL A 359 -26.29 -20.84 2.69
CA VAL A 359 -25.02 -21.56 2.62
C VAL A 359 -24.65 -21.96 1.19
N SER A 360 -25.46 -21.58 0.20
CA SER A 360 -25.24 -21.98 -1.19
C SER A 360 -23.91 -21.47 -1.75
N GLU A 361 -23.29 -22.25 -2.64
CA GLU A 361 -22.01 -21.90 -3.26
C GLU A 361 -22.08 -20.58 -4.03
N GLU A 362 -23.24 -20.21 -4.57
CA GLU A 362 -23.44 -18.92 -5.25
C GLU A 362 -23.35 -17.72 -4.28
N LEU A 363 -23.76 -17.92 -3.01
CA LEU A 363 -23.85 -16.87 -2.00
C LEU A 363 -22.63 -16.79 -1.07
N VAL A 364 -21.88 -17.88 -0.87
CA VAL A 364 -20.68 -17.90 0.00
C VAL A 364 -19.40 -18.42 -0.68
N GLY A 365 -19.51 -18.95 -1.91
CA GLY A 365 -18.39 -19.54 -2.67
C GLY A 365 -18.12 -21.02 -2.32
N GLU A 366 -17.40 -21.73 -3.19
CA GLU A 366 -17.02 -23.13 -2.97
C GLU A 366 -15.72 -23.23 -2.15
N ALA A 367 -15.78 -23.86 -0.98
CA ALA A 367 -14.62 -23.99 -0.07
C ALA A 367 -13.52 -24.94 -0.57
N GLN A 368 -13.78 -25.71 -1.64
CA GLN A 368 -12.84 -26.70 -2.20
C GLN A 368 -12.07 -26.19 -3.43
N GLY A 369 -12.40 -24.99 -3.91
CA GLY A 369 -11.75 -24.36 -5.06
C GLY A 369 -12.68 -24.19 -6.24
N PRO A 370 -12.15 -23.98 -7.46
CA PRO A 370 -10.72 -24.01 -7.84
C PRO A 370 -9.90 -22.83 -7.27
N PHE A 371 -8.66 -23.10 -6.82
CA PHE A 371 -7.78 -22.11 -6.18
C PHE A 371 -6.72 -21.48 -7.11
N ALA A 372 -6.87 -21.61 -8.42
CA ALA A 372 -5.96 -20.97 -9.36
C ALA A 372 -6.05 -19.43 -9.27
N ALA A 373 -4.93 -18.74 -9.50
CA ALA A 373 -4.79 -17.30 -9.27
C ALA A 373 -5.79 -16.43 -10.07
N GLU A 374 -6.27 -16.90 -11.23
CA GLU A 374 -7.30 -16.21 -12.01
C GLU A 374 -8.69 -16.27 -11.37
N PHE A 375 -9.01 -17.36 -10.67
CA PHE A 375 -10.26 -17.48 -9.92
C PHE A 375 -10.18 -16.62 -8.67
N LEU A 376 -9.09 -16.72 -7.90
CA LEU A 376 -8.87 -15.88 -6.72
C LEU A 376 -9.02 -14.39 -7.02
N ARG A 377 -8.42 -13.92 -8.13
CA ARG A 377 -8.52 -12.50 -8.53
C ARG A 377 -9.93 -12.09 -8.94
N ARG A 378 -10.74 -13.00 -9.49
CA ARG A 378 -12.18 -12.77 -9.74
C ARG A 378 -12.95 -12.67 -8.42
N GLU A 379 -12.67 -13.55 -7.46
CA GLU A 379 -13.34 -13.53 -6.15
C GLU A 379 -12.96 -12.29 -5.33
N PHE A 380 -11.73 -11.79 -5.45
CA PHE A 380 -11.35 -10.49 -4.90
C PHE A 380 -12.13 -9.31 -5.49
N GLY A 381 -12.80 -9.49 -6.62
CA GLY A 381 -13.68 -8.48 -7.22
C GLY A 381 -15.05 -8.37 -6.54
N LEU A 382 -15.39 -9.24 -5.58
CA LEU A 382 -16.69 -9.24 -4.91
C LEU A 382 -16.57 -8.81 -3.44
N VAL A 383 -17.71 -8.63 -2.75
CA VAL A 383 -17.72 -8.36 -1.31
C VAL A 383 -17.30 -9.63 -0.56
N SER A 384 -16.38 -9.52 0.41
CA SER A 384 -15.80 -10.67 1.13
C SER A 384 -16.83 -11.68 1.62
N TRP A 385 -17.92 -11.19 2.21
CA TRP A 385 -18.98 -12.05 2.77
C TRP A 385 -19.71 -12.90 1.73
N GLN A 386 -19.70 -12.51 0.45
CA GLN A 386 -20.24 -13.33 -0.64
C GLN A 386 -19.34 -14.51 -0.99
N ARG A 387 -18.09 -14.49 -0.52
CA ARG A 387 -17.03 -15.45 -0.87
C ARG A 387 -16.30 -15.97 0.35
N ALA A 388 -16.93 -15.91 1.53
CA ALA A 388 -16.30 -16.27 2.79
C ALA A 388 -15.79 -17.72 2.78
N ALA A 389 -16.60 -18.67 2.30
CA ALA A 389 -16.21 -20.07 2.21
C ALA A 389 -15.07 -20.30 1.21
N TYR A 390 -15.12 -19.66 0.04
CA TYR A 390 -14.03 -19.73 -0.94
C TYR A 390 -12.73 -19.14 -0.39
N LEU A 391 -12.78 -17.96 0.25
CA LEU A 391 -11.61 -17.26 0.76
C LEU A 391 -10.93 -18.04 1.90
N ASP A 392 -11.70 -18.62 2.81
CA ASP A 392 -11.17 -19.47 3.88
C ASP A 392 -10.65 -20.81 3.33
N GLY A 393 -11.33 -21.39 2.34
CA GLY A 393 -10.85 -22.56 1.61
C GLY A 393 -9.50 -22.30 0.93
N HIS A 394 -9.38 -21.16 0.24
CA HIS A 394 -8.15 -20.72 -0.40
C HIS A 394 -7.05 -20.48 0.64
N PHE A 395 -7.37 -19.84 1.77
CA PHE A 395 -6.40 -19.60 2.82
C PHE A 395 -5.90 -20.90 3.47
N ASN A 396 -6.80 -21.85 3.71
CA ASN A 396 -6.48 -23.19 4.19
C ASN A 396 -5.56 -23.94 3.21
N TRP A 397 -5.84 -23.87 1.91
CA TRP A 397 -5.00 -24.42 0.85
C TRP A 397 -3.62 -23.75 0.81
N LEU A 398 -3.58 -22.41 0.80
CA LEU A 398 -2.35 -21.62 0.75
C LEU A 398 -1.43 -21.92 1.94
N LEU A 399 -2.01 -22.17 3.12
CA LEU A 399 -1.28 -22.50 4.34
C LEU A 399 -1.00 -23.99 4.53
N GLU A 400 -1.53 -24.85 3.65
CA GLU A 400 -1.48 -26.31 3.76
C GLU A 400 -1.97 -26.82 5.13
N ALA A 401 -2.96 -26.13 5.72
CA ALA A 401 -3.33 -26.34 7.12
C ALA A 401 -4.26 -27.55 7.35
N GLN A 402 -4.96 -28.03 6.32
CA GLN A 402 -5.91 -29.15 6.39
C GLN A 402 -6.98 -28.97 7.48
N CYS A 403 -7.37 -27.73 7.73
CA CYS A 403 -8.42 -27.38 8.69
C CYS A 403 -9.78 -27.46 8.01
N GLN A 404 -10.81 -27.84 8.78
CA GLN A 404 -12.19 -27.79 8.31
C GLN A 404 -12.69 -26.34 8.44
N PRO A 405 -12.99 -25.63 7.33
CA PRO A 405 -13.53 -24.28 7.41
C PRO A 405 -14.91 -24.28 8.08
N PRO A 406 -15.30 -23.17 8.72
CA PRO A 406 -16.64 -23.06 9.29
C PRO A 406 -17.71 -23.14 8.19
N GLY A 407 -18.88 -23.66 8.55
CA GLY A 407 -20.05 -23.68 7.67
C GLY A 407 -20.58 -22.26 7.46
N TRP A 408 -20.01 -21.54 6.51
CA TRP A 408 -20.35 -20.15 6.25
C TRP A 408 -21.79 -19.99 5.78
N VAL A 409 -22.51 -19.09 6.46
CA VAL A 409 -23.75 -18.47 5.99
C VAL A 409 -23.40 -17.09 5.43
N ASN A 410 -24.06 -16.66 4.36
CA ASN A 410 -23.94 -15.27 3.90
C ASN A 410 -24.53 -14.33 4.97
N VAL A 411 -23.64 -13.74 5.74
CA VAL A 411 -23.95 -12.90 6.90
C VAL A 411 -24.80 -11.67 6.54
N LEU A 412 -24.54 -11.08 5.38
CA LEU A 412 -25.24 -9.89 4.93
C LEU A 412 -26.70 -10.23 4.61
N GLU A 413 -26.96 -11.31 3.86
CA GLU A 413 -28.33 -11.80 3.62
C GLU A 413 -29.00 -12.29 4.90
N TRP A 414 -28.27 -12.97 5.78
CA TRP A 414 -28.82 -13.42 7.06
C TRP A 414 -29.33 -12.25 7.89
N SER A 415 -28.54 -11.18 8.02
CA SER A 415 -28.94 -9.97 8.75
C SER A 415 -30.18 -9.29 8.14
N LEU A 416 -30.25 -9.23 6.80
CA LEU A 416 -31.40 -8.67 6.07
C LEU A 416 -32.68 -9.48 6.32
N LEU A 417 -32.59 -10.79 6.21
CA LEU A 417 -33.73 -11.69 6.39
C LEU A 417 -34.19 -11.76 7.83
N VAL A 418 -33.27 -11.71 8.81
CA VAL A 418 -33.61 -11.59 10.23
C VAL A 418 -34.34 -10.28 10.52
N ASP A 419 -33.86 -9.15 10.00
CA ASP A 419 -34.54 -7.87 10.19
C ASP A 419 -35.96 -7.89 9.62
N HIS A 420 -36.13 -8.48 8.42
CA HIS A 420 -37.45 -8.68 7.82
C HIS A 420 -38.33 -9.62 8.64
N LEU A 421 -37.80 -10.76 9.11
CA LEU A 421 -38.53 -11.73 9.92
C LEU A 421 -39.02 -11.10 11.22
N VAL A 422 -38.13 -10.45 11.97
CA VAL A 422 -38.46 -9.80 13.24
C VAL A 422 -39.55 -8.77 13.04
N ARG A 423 -39.41 -7.91 12.03
CA ARG A 423 -40.46 -6.93 11.70
C ARG A 423 -41.78 -7.59 11.32
N TRP A 424 -41.75 -8.65 10.51
CA TRP A 424 -42.96 -9.34 10.05
C TRP A 424 -43.71 -9.98 11.22
N VAL A 425 -42.99 -10.62 12.14
CA VAL A 425 -43.55 -11.26 13.33
C VAL A 425 -44.08 -10.20 14.32
N SER A 426 -43.33 -9.12 14.58
CA SER A 426 -43.74 -8.06 15.51
C SER A 426 -44.99 -7.29 15.07
N GLN A 427 -45.41 -7.37 13.80
CA GLN A 427 -46.71 -6.79 13.38
C GLN A 427 -47.91 -7.50 14.02
N ARG A 428 -47.79 -8.81 14.31
CA ARG A 428 -48.86 -9.65 14.88
C ARG A 428 -48.27 -10.73 15.82
N PRO A 429 -47.62 -10.35 16.93
CA PRO A 429 -46.86 -11.27 17.78
C PRO A 429 -47.74 -12.39 18.35
N VAL A 430 -49.03 -12.13 18.57
CA VAL A 430 -50.04 -13.11 19.04
C VAL A 430 -50.13 -14.35 18.15
N PHE A 431 -49.85 -14.25 16.85
CA PHE A 431 -49.85 -15.42 15.95
C PHE A 431 -48.64 -16.34 16.14
N PHE A 432 -47.64 -15.89 16.90
CA PHE A 432 -46.31 -16.50 16.99
C PHE A 432 -45.91 -16.85 18.44
N THR A 433 -46.84 -16.80 19.40
CA THR A 433 -46.57 -17.09 20.84
C THR A 433 -46.37 -18.57 21.18
N GLY A 434 -46.52 -19.48 20.20
CA GLY A 434 -46.37 -20.92 20.36
C GLY A 434 -44.91 -21.39 20.50
N GLY A 435 -44.70 -22.57 21.13
CA GLY A 435 -43.36 -23.13 21.35
C GLY A 435 -42.52 -23.29 20.08
N ALA A 436 -43.15 -23.69 18.96
CA ALA A 436 -42.46 -23.87 17.69
C ALA A 436 -41.73 -22.60 17.20
N TRP A 437 -42.30 -21.41 17.38
CA TRP A 437 -41.66 -20.16 16.95
C TRP A 437 -40.53 -19.71 17.87
N ARG A 438 -40.61 -20.05 19.17
CA ARG A 438 -39.48 -19.88 20.08
C ARG A 438 -38.34 -20.80 19.70
N ASP A 439 -38.63 -22.08 19.44
CA ASP A 439 -37.65 -23.05 18.97
C ASP A 439 -36.98 -22.59 17.66
N THR A 440 -37.73 -21.98 16.73
CA THR A 440 -37.17 -21.37 15.51
C THR A 440 -36.22 -20.21 15.83
N VAL A 441 -36.63 -19.23 16.65
CA VAL A 441 -35.80 -18.07 17.01
C VAL A 441 -34.53 -18.51 17.75
N ASP A 442 -34.65 -19.45 18.69
CA ASP A 442 -33.54 -20.06 19.41
C ASP A 442 -32.62 -20.84 18.48
N GLY A 443 -33.18 -21.56 17.51
CA GLY A 443 -32.43 -22.28 16.48
C GLY A 443 -31.59 -21.34 15.60
N LEU A 444 -32.17 -20.23 15.14
CA LEU A 444 -31.48 -19.22 14.34
C LEU A 444 -30.33 -18.56 15.12
N ALA A 445 -30.60 -18.17 16.38
CA ALA A 445 -29.56 -17.60 17.24
C ALA A 445 -28.47 -18.63 17.58
N GLY A 446 -28.86 -19.88 17.83
CA GLY A 446 -27.98 -21.01 18.07
C GLY A 446 -27.06 -21.31 16.90
N GLN A 447 -27.57 -21.26 15.67
CA GLN A 447 -26.78 -21.47 14.44
C GLN A 447 -25.63 -20.46 14.32
N MET A 448 -25.91 -19.17 14.53
CA MET A 448 -24.88 -18.12 14.45
C MET A 448 -23.86 -18.21 15.59
N ARG A 449 -24.28 -18.63 16.78
CA ARG A 449 -23.35 -18.89 17.90
C ARG A 449 -22.44 -20.08 17.59
N GLN A 450 -22.99 -21.17 17.05
CA GLN A 450 -22.20 -22.33 16.63
C GLN A 450 -21.20 -21.98 15.52
N GLN A 451 -21.61 -21.20 14.53
CA GLN A 451 -20.72 -20.71 13.48
C GLN A 451 -19.57 -19.86 14.06
N ALA A 452 -19.85 -19.00 15.04
CA ALA A 452 -18.81 -18.22 15.73
C ALA A 452 -17.82 -19.11 16.48
N THR A 453 -18.27 -20.15 17.17
CA THR A 453 -17.40 -21.14 17.83
C THR A 453 -16.54 -21.89 16.81
N ALA A 454 -17.15 -22.40 15.73
CA ALA A 454 -16.43 -23.06 14.65
C ALA A 454 -15.38 -22.16 13.99
N ASN A 455 -15.66 -20.85 13.88
CA ASN A 455 -14.70 -19.89 13.35
C ASN A 455 -13.46 -19.76 14.25
N VAL A 456 -13.66 -19.69 15.56
CA VAL A 456 -12.55 -19.63 16.54
C VAL A 456 -11.70 -20.91 16.48
N GLU A 457 -12.35 -22.07 16.42
CA GLU A 457 -11.65 -23.37 16.27
C GLU A 457 -10.86 -23.44 14.96
N TRP A 458 -11.43 -22.90 13.88
CA TRP A 458 -10.75 -22.83 12.60
C TRP A 458 -9.53 -21.88 12.65
N ILE A 459 -9.66 -20.70 13.26
CA ILE A 459 -8.52 -19.79 13.47
C ILE A 459 -7.44 -20.47 14.32
N ASP A 460 -7.81 -21.18 15.39
CA ASP A 460 -6.83 -21.95 16.19
C ASP A 460 -6.11 -23.00 15.33
N CYS A 461 -6.84 -23.70 14.48
CA CYS A 461 -6.27 -24.70 13.58
C CYS A 461 -5.32 -24.09 12.54
N ILE A 462 -5.73 -23.03 11.83
CA ILE A 462 -4.93 -22.41 10.76
C ILE A 462 -3.74 -21.61 11.31
N THR A 463 -3.65 -21.36 12.61
CA THR A 463 -2.49 -20.69 13.22
C THR A 463 -1.38 -21.67 13.62
N GLY A 464 -1.67 -22.97 13.59
CA GLY A 464 -0.73 -24.10 13.66
C GLY A 464 -0.93 -25.02 14.88
N ARG A 465 -0.40 -26.25 14.81
CA ARG A 465 -0.29 -27.18 15.95
C ARG A 465 1.12 -27.13 16.56
N GLY A 466 1.21 -27.07 17.89
CA GLY A 466 2.46 -26.97 18.65
C GLY A 466 2.79 -25.53 19.08
N GLY A 467 3.54 -25.36 20.18
CA GLY A 467 3.66 -24.13 21.00
C GLY A 467 4.30 -22.87 20.39
N ARG A 468 4.11 -22.61 19.10
CA ARG A 468 4.45 -21.35 18.41
C ARG A 468 3.30 -20.92 17.49
N ARG A 469 2.09 -20.78 18.06
CA ARG A 469 0.93 -20.25 17.34
C ARG A 469 1.29 -18.89 16.75
N ARG A 470 1.14 -18.74 15.43
CA ARG A 470 1.21 -17.44 14.77
C ARG A 470 -0.18 -17.13 14.27
N ASP A 471 -0.77 -16.04 14.74
CA ASP A 471 -2.07 -15.56 14.28
C ASP A 471 -2.12 -15.45 12.74
N PRO A 472 -3.31 -15.56 12.11
CA PRO A 472 -3.42 -15.75 10.66
C PRO A 472 -2.88 -14.54 9.87
N VAL A 473 -3.01 -13.33 10.42
CA VAL A 473 -2.52 -12.10 9.80
C VAL A 473 -0.99 -12.08 9.80
N ILE A 474 -0.33 -12.48 10.89
CA ILE A 474 1.14 -12.59 10.92
C ILE A 474 1.66 -13.65 9.94
N ARG A 475 0.95 -14.77 9.77
CA ARG A 475 1.30 -15.77 8.75
C ARG A 475 1.23 -15.17 7.34
N LEU A 476 0.17 -14.42 7.03
CA LEU A 476 0.02 -13.74 5.73
C LEU A 476 1.04 -12.62 5.53
N LEU A 477 1.32 -11.80 6.54
CA LEU A 477 2.36 -10.77 6.49
C LEU A 477 3.74 -11.38 6.20
N THR A 478 4.04 -12.55 6.78
CA THR A 478 5.28 -13.26 6.49
C THR A 478 5.37 -13.64 5.00
N ARG A 479 4.28 -14.17 4.42
CA ARG A 479 4.21 -14.48 2.99
C ARG A 479 4.29 -13.23 2.11
N HIS A 480 3.62 -12.15 2.48
CA HIS A 480 3.66 -10.87 1.76
C HIS A 480 5.09 -10.29 1.73
N ARG A 481 5.79 -10.32 2.87
CA ARG A 481 7.21 -9.91 2.95
C ARG A 481 8.12 -10.76 2.08
N ALA A 482 7.90 -12.09 2.05
CA ALA A 482 8.67 -12.97 1.17
C ALA A 482 8.42 -12.64 -0.31
N ALA A 483 7.17 -12.35 -0.69
CA ALA A 483 6.85 -11.92 -2.06
C ALA A 483 7.52 -10.58 -2.42
N LEU A 484 7.56 -9.62 -1.49
CA LEU A 484 8.29 -8.35 -1.70
C LEU A 484 9.81 -8.55 -1.83
N GLY A 485 10.40 -9.42 -1.01
CA GLY A 485 11.82 -9.77 -1.13
C GLY A 485 12.17 -10.42 -2.46
N GLU A 486 11.25 -11.21 -3.02
CA GLU A 486 11.42 -11.78 -4.37
C GLU A 486 11.36 -10.72 -5.47
N VAL A 487 10.45 -9.74 -5.36
CA VAL A 487 10.43 -8.59 -6.28
C VAL A 487 11.73 -7.79 -6.20
N ASP A 488 12.26 -7.56 -5.00
CA ASP A 488 13.52 -6.85 -4.78
C ASP A 488 14.72 -7.54 -5.46
N ARG A 489 14.80 -8.86 -5.29
CA ARG A 489 15.81 -9.71 -5.95
C ARG A 489 15.70 -9.60 -7.48
N LEU A 490 14.49 -9.77 -8.03
CA LEU A 490 14.27 -9.73 -9.49
C LEU A 490 14.50 -8.35 -10.09
N ILE A 491 14.22 -7.26 -9.38
CA ILE A 491 14.58 -5.90 -9.83
C ILE A 491 16.09 -5.75 -9.85
N SER A 492 16.80 -6.26 -8.85
CA SER A 492 18.26 -6.18 -8.78
C SER A 492 18.92 -6.96 -9.92
N GLU A 493 18.40 -8.15 -10.23
CA GLU A 493 18.83 -8.96 -11.38
C GLU A 493 18.56 -8.24 -12.71
N ALA A 494 17.34 -7.77 -12.93
CA ALA A 494 16.98 -7.04 -14.14
C ALA A 494 17.81 -5.76 -14.35
N ARG A 495 18.25 -5.10 -13.26
CA ARG A 495 19.19 -3.97 -13.33
C ARG A 495 20.58 -4.40 -13.77
N ALA A 496 21.09 -5.52 -13.26
CA ALA A 496 22.38 -6.06 -13.65
C ALA A 496 22.38 -6.49 -15.13
N ASP A 497 21.33 -7.20 -15.55
CA ASP A 497 21.14 -7.62 -16.95
C ASP A 497 21.05 -6.40 -17.89
N PHE A 498 20.32 -5.36 -17.47
CA PHE A 498 20.25 -4.10 -18.23
C PHE A 498 21.62 -3.44 -18.35
N TYR A 499 22.41 -3.42 -17.26
CA TYR A 499 23.76 -2.87 -17.27
C TYR A 499 24.65 -3.64 -18.26
N GLU A 500 24.66 -4.97 -18.19
CA GLU A 500 25.47 -5.82 -19.07
C GLU A 500 25.05 -5.68 -20.55
N ALA A 501 23.75 -5.57 -20.83
CA ALA A 501 23.25 -5.43 -22.19
C ALA A 501 23.52 -4.04 -22.82
N ASN A 502 23.73 -3.00 -22.01
CA ASN A 502 23.89 -1.62 -22.48
C ASN A 502 25.29 -1.05 -22.24
N THR A 503 26.21 -1.84 -21.71
CA THR A 503 27.60 -1.41 -21.50
C THR A 503 28.61 -2.38 -22.11
N ARG A 504 29.80 -1.88 -22.45
CA ARG A 504 30.88 -2.73 -22.96
C ARG A 504 31.49 -3.60 -21.85
N PRO A 505 32.04 -4.79 -22.19
CA PRO A 505 32.75 -5.61 -21.22
C PRO A 505 33.86 -4.83 -20.49
N GLY A 506 33.86 -4.90 -19.16
CA GLY A 506 34.81 -4.18 -18.31
C GLY A 506 34.48 -2.70 -18.08
N ALA A 507 33.31 -2.24 -18.49
CA ALA A 507 32.80 -0.91 -18.14
C ALA A 507 32.64 -0.76 -16.63
N ASP A 508 33.02 0.41 -16.11
CA ASP A 508 32.90 0.81 -14.71
C ASP A 508 32.02 2.06 -14.53
N ILE A 509 31.27 2.41 -15.57
CA ILE A 509 30.38 3.57 -15.59
C ILE A 509 29.19 3.38 -14.64
N ASP A 510 28.87 4.39 -13.84
CA ASP A 510 27.61 4.48 -13.12
C ASP A 510 26.53 5.09 -14.03
N LEU A 511 25.53 4.28 -14.39
CA LEU A 511 24.40 4.73 -15.20
C LEU A 511 23.51 5.76 -14.49
N ASP A 512 23.53 5.76 -13.14
CA ASP A 512 22.79 6.73 -12.33
C ASP A 512 23.59 8.02 -12.05
N GLY A 513 24.87 8.03 -12.40
CA GLY A 513 25.80 9.15 -12.22
C GLY A 513 25.69 10.24 -13.30
N THR A 514 26.64 11.16 -13.24
CA THR A 514 26.83 12.28 -14.18
C THR A 514 27.98 11.99 -15.15
N ALA A 515 28.07 12.75 -16.25
CA ALA A 515 29.11 12.60 -17.28
C ALA A 515 30.53 13.03 -16.85
N ASP A 516 30.69 13.66 -15.68
CA ASP A 516 31.99 14.03 -15.08
C ASP A 516 32.64 12.88 -14.28
N GLN A 517 31.99 11.71 -14.22
CA GLN A 517 32.53 10.53 -13.55
C GLN A 517 33.85 10.06 -14.17
N VAL A 518 34.81 9.68 -13.34
CA VAL A 518 36.13 9.23 -13.79
C VAL A 518 36.10 7.74 -14.05
N THR A 519 36.59 7.32 -15.22
CA THR A 519 36.61 5.90 -15.62
C THR A 519 38.02 5.33 -15.79
N ALA A 520 38.22 4.11 -15.26
CA ALA A 520 39.40 3.29 -15.51
C ALA A 520 39.25 2.38 -16.74
N TYR A 521 38.09 2.41 -17.41
CA TYR A 521 37.78 1.61 -18.59
C TYR A 521 38.79 1.77 -19.70
N ARG A 522 39.27 0.66 -20.26
CA ARG A 522 40.15 0.64 -21.43
C ARG A 522 39.71 -0.49 -22.37
N PRO A 523 39.41 -0.20 -23.65
CA PRO A 523 39.02 -1.23 -24.60
C PRO A 523 40.07 -2.33 -24.71
N GLN A 524 39.64 -3.59 -24.63
CA GLN A 524 40.54 -4.73 -24.78
C GLN A 524 40.80 -5.02 -26.26
N GLY A 525 42.03 -5.42 -26.59
CA GLY A 525 42.38 -5.88 -27.94
C GLY A 525 42.57 -4.78 -28.99
N LEU A 526 42.66 -3.51 -28.59
CA LEU A 526 42.89 -2.41 -29.52
C LEU A 526 44.34 -2.44 -30.05
N THR A 527 44.50 -2.44 -31.37
CA THR A 527 45.79 -2.38 -32.06
C THR A 527 45.93 -1.05 -32.81
N ILE A 528 47.17 -0.66 -33.10
CA ILE A 528 47.52 0.57 -33.81
C ILE A 528 48.13 0.18 -35.15
N GLY A 529 47.32 0.21 -36.20
CA GLY A 529 47.72 0.01 -37.58
C GLY A 529 47.84 1.33 -38.36
N PRO A 530 48.07 1.28 -39.68
CA PRO A 530 48.01 2.47 -40.52
C PRO A 530 46.56 2.97 -40.66
N CYS A 531 46.36 4.29 -40.67
CA CYS A 531 45.03 4.87 -40.91
C CYS A 531 44.55 4.56 -42.35
N PRO A 532 43.23 4.60 -42.63
CA PRO A 532 42.71 4.50 -44.00
C PRO A 532 43.35 5.58 -44.88
N GLU A 533 43.86 5.19 -46.06
CA GLU A 533 44.57 6.08 -47.00
C GLU A 533 45.82 6.79 -46.42
N ALA A 534 46.40 6.24 -45.34
CA ALA A 534 47.57 6.82 -44.69
C ALA A 534 48.80 6.88 -45.59
N ASN A 535 49.59 7.94 -45.42
CA ASN A 535 50.95 7.98 -45.94
C ASN A 535 51.87 7.25 -44.95
N THR A 536 52.14 5.97 -45.21
CA THR A 536 52.89 5.11 -44.28
C THR A 536 54.36 4.95 -44.60
N CYS A 537 54.86 5.58 -45.67
CA CYS A 537 56.26 5.42 -46.09
C CYS A 537 56.68 3.94 -46.28
N GLY A 538 55.73 3.06 -46.61
CA GLY A 538 55.94 1.62 -46.74
C GLY A 538 55.72 0.79 -45.46
N ALA A 539 55.47 1.40 -44.30
CA ALA A 539 55.17 0.66 -43.06
C ALA A 539 53.75 0.06 -43.07
N ARG A 540 53.61 -1.18 -42.60
CA ARG A 540 52.31 -1.89 -42.48
C ARG A 540 52.19 -2.73 -41.19
N VAL A 541 52.89 -2.33 -40.14
CA VAL A 541 52.90 -3.07 -38.86
C VAL A 541 51.70 -2.74 -38.00
N GLU A 542 51.26 -3.71 -37.21
CA GLU A 542 50.34 -3.50 -36.10
C GLU A 542 51.12 -3.36 -34.79
N LEU A 543 50.88 -2.28 -34.08
CA LEU A 543 51.53 -1.99 -32.80
C LEU A 543 50.52 -2.21 -31.65
N PRO A 544 50.95 -2.80 -30.52
CA PRO A 544 50.05 -2.99 -29.38
C PRO A 544 49.71 -1.65 -28.73
N ALA A 545 48.42 -1.38 -28.48
CA ALA A 545 48.01 -0.25 -27.66
C ALA A 545 48.30 -0.54 -26.17
N SER A 546 48.91 0.41 -25.46
CA SER A 546 49.11 0.33 -24.01
C SER A 546 47.99 1.07 -23.28
N ARG A 547 47.79 0.76 -21.98
CA ARG A 547 46.89 1.54 -21.10
C ARG A 547 47.22 3.03 -21.10
N ALA A 548 48.50 3.36 -21.22
CA ALA A 548 49.00 4.73 -21.18
C ALA A 548 48.64 5.49 -22.47
N VAL A 549 48.77 4.84 -23.64
CA VAL A 549 48.35 5.41 -24.94
C VAL A 549 46.83 5.56 -25.01
N LEU A 550 46.06 4.60 -24.49
CA LEU A 550 44.61 4.74 -24.39
C LEU A 550 44.18 5.84 -23.40
N GLY A 551 45.05 6.22 -22.46
CA GLY A 551 44.83 7.35 -21.56
C GLY A 551 44.93 8.72 -22.21
N LEU A 552 45.34 8.79 -23.49
CA LEU A 552 45.34 10.03 -24.27
C LEU A 552 43.93 10.45 -24.71
N PHE A 553 42.96 9.53 -24.70
CA PHE A 553 41.56 9.89 -24.95
C PHE A 553 41.01 10.67 -23.75
N PRO A 554 40.34 11.81 -23.99
CA PRO A 554 39.62 12.52 -22.93
C PRO A 554 38.55 11.61 -22.32
N ASN A 555 38.30 11.78 -21.01
CA ASN A 555 37.41 10.94 -20.22
C ASN A 555 36.00 10.78 -20.86
N ALA A 556 35.44 11.86 -21.41
CA ALA A 556 34.13 11.84 -22.07
C ALA A 556 34.03 10.83 -23.22
N PHE A 557 35.10 10.65 -24.02
CA PHE A 557 35.12 9.67 -25.11
C PHE A 557 35.24 8.23 -24.61
N LEU A 558 35.92 8.01 -23.48
CA LEU A 558 35.98 6.70 -22.82
C LEU A 558 34.63 6.31 -22.23
N LEU A 559 33.89 7.27 -21.65
CA LEU A 559 32.51 7.05 -21.20
C LEU A 559 31.58 6.76 -22.39
N ALA A 560 31.70 7.51 -23.48
CA ALA A 560 30.88 7.32 -24.69
C ALA A 560 31.06 5.92 -25.31
N ASP A 561 32.29 5.40 -25.34
CA ASP A 561 32.58 4.03 -25.80
C ASP A 561 31.91 2.99 -24.90
N GLN A 562 31.97 3.16 -23.58
CA GLN A 562 31.36 2.23 -22.61
C GLN A 562 29.86 2.06 -22.80
N VAL A 563 29.13 3.14 -23.10
CA VAL A 563 27.66 3.10 -23.32
C VAL A 563 27.26 2.87 -24.78
N GLY A 564 28.22 2.48 -25.63
CA GLY A 564 27.98 2.09 -27.01
C GLY A 564 27.59 3.23 -27.96
N MET A 565 27.94 4.49 -27.65
CA MET A 565 27.69 5.63 -28.55
C MET A 565 28.60 5.64 -29.78
N GLY A 566 29.68 4.86 -29.74
CA GLY A 566 30.65 4.75 -30.82
C GLY A 566 31.77 3.78 -30.45
N GLU A 567 32.85 3.85 -31.21
CA GLU A 567 34.04 3.04 -30.99
C GLU A 567 35.31 3.89 -31.02
N LEU A 568 36.18 3.68 -30.04
CA LEU A 568 37.53 4.23 -30.05
C LEU A 568 38.42 3.48 -31.05
N ARG A 569 39.26 4.21 -31.77
CA ARG A 569 40.24 3.66 -32.72
C ARG A 569 41.57 4.39 -32.63
N LEU A 570 42.65 3.66 -32.83
CA LEU A 570 44.00 4.20 -32.90
C LEU A 570 44.65 3.78 -34.21
N CYS A 571 45.30 4.71 -34.88
CA CYS A 571 46.10 4.42 -36.05
C CYS A 571 47.28 5.39 -36.17
N TYR A 572 48.23 5.10 -37.05
CA TYR A 572 49.31 6.01 -37.40
C TYR A 572 49.19 6.50 -38.85
N ASP A 573 49.59 7.75 -39.07
CA ASP A 573 49.63 8.42 -40.37
C ASP A 573 50.87 9.30 -40.50
N GLN A 574 51.10 9.89 -41.67
CA GLN A 574 52.18 10.85 -41.96
C GLN A 574 53.56 10.33 -41.55
N VAL A 575 53.82 9.05 -41.78
CA VAL A 575 55.12 8.45 -41.54
C VAL A 575 56.09 9.03 -42.56
N ARG A 576 57.19 9.65 -42.10
CA ARG A 576 58.16 10.33 -42.97
C ARG A 576 59.52 10.50 -42.32
N TRP A 577 60.53 10.77 -43.15
CA TRP A 577 61.86 11.17 -42.70
C TRP A 577 61.96 12.69 -42.62
N VAL A 578 62.34 13.21 -41.45
CA VAL A 578 62.52 14.65 -41.17
C VAL A 578 63.97 14.94 -40.75
N GLU A 579 64.33 16.23 -40.68
CA GLU A 579 65.71 16.66 -40.36
C GLU A 579 66.75 15.93 -41.23
N ARG A 580 66.43 15.84 -42.52
CA ARG A 580 67.17 15.02 -43.48
C ARG A 580 68.47 15.69 -43.88
N ALA A 581 69.53 14.89 -44.00
CA ALA A 581 70.82 15.29 -44.52
C ALA A 581 71.29 14.29 -45.57
N MET A 582 71.89 14.80 -46.64
CA MET A 582 72.53 14.00 -47.69
C MET A 582 74.03 14.06 -47.51
N GLU A 583 74.68 12.90 -47.41
CA GLU A 583 76.13 12.80 -47.34
C GLU A 583 76.66 11.96 -48.52
N PRO A 584 77.64 12.46 -49.29
CA PRO A 584 78.26 11.67 -50.35
C PRO A 584 78.83 10.37 -49.80
N ALA A 585 78.47 9.23 -50.40
CA ALA A 585 78.90 7.92 -49.91
C ALA A 585 80.43 7.71 -50.04
N ARG A 586 81.11 8.55 -50.85
CA ARG A 586 82.57 8.60 -50.99
C ARG A 586 83.07 10.05 -51.10
N ARG A 587 84.25 10.32 -50.54
CA ARG A 587 84.89 11.65 -50.47
C ARG A 587 85.30 12.29 -51.82
N ARG A 588 85.26 11.55 -52.94
CA ARG A 588 85.61 12.06 -54.29
C ARG A 588 84.51 11.70 -55.28
N ALA A 589 83.75 12.71 -55.70
CA ALA A 589 82.78 12.73 -56.81
C ALA A 589 82.05 11.40 -57.07
N SER A 590 81.29 10.90 -56.09
CA SER A 590 80.40 9.76 -56.30
C SER A 590 78.99 10.26 -56.52
N ARG A 591 78.34 9.89 -57.64
CA ARG A 591 76.91 10.17 -57.91
C ARG A 591 75.94 9.40 -56.99
N VAL A 592 76.40 8.95 -55.83
CA VAL A 592 75.67 8.18 -54.82
C VAL A 592 75.87 8.81 -53.45
N ALA A 593 74.79 8.84 -52.66
CA ALA A 593 74.75 9.43 -51.33
C ALA A 593 74.04 8.52 -50.33
N ASN A 594 74.48 8.64 -49.08
CA ASN A 594 73.78 8.14 -47.91
C ASN A 594 72.86 9.24 -47.39
N TYR A 595 71.59 8.93 -47.22
CA TYR A 595 70.59 9.85 -46.70
C TYR A 595 70.30 9.49 -45.24
N PHE A 596 70.51 10.47 -44.38
CA PHE A 596 70.31 10.38 -42.94
C PHE A 596 69.11 11.22 -42.53
N GLY A 597 68.31 10.75 -41.60
CA GLY A 597 67.13 11.48 -41.13
C GLY A 597 66.53 10.87 -39.87
N ARG A 598 65.62 11.58 -39.24
CA ARG A 598 64.85 11.09 -38.09
C ARG A 598 63.48 10.63 -38.56
N LEU A 599 63.01 9.51 -38.04
CA LEU A 599 61.66 9.05 -38.35
C LEU A 599 60.65 9.90 -37.57
N SER A 600 59.61 10.36 -38.25
CA SER A 600 58.46 11.03 -37.62
C SER A 600 57.17 10.40 -38.13
N PHE A 601 56.18 10.30 -37.26
CA PHE A 601 54.83 9.86 -37.61
C PHE A 601 53.81 10.50 -36.67
N ASP A 602 52.55 10.51 -37.10
CA ASP A 602 51.42 11.00 -36.32
C ASP A 602 50.67 9.80 -35.75
N LEU A 603 50.48 9.78 -34.43
CA LEU A 603 49.52 8.91 -33.76
C LEU A 603 48.16 9.61 -33.74
N VAL A 604 47.15 8.98 -34.33
CA VAL A 604 45.81 9.52 -34.48
C VAL A 604 44.84 8.66 -33.66
N GLY A 605 44.15 9.29 -32.71
CA GLY A 605 43.01 8.72 -32.01
C GLY A 605 41.72 9.22 -32.62
N THR A 606 40.86 8.31 -33.08
CA THR A 606 39.54 8.65 -33.62
C THR A 606 38.42 8.01 -32.82
N PHE A 607 37.25 8.65 -32.85
CA PHE A 607 36.00 8.14 -32.33
C PHE A 607 35.02 7.99 -33.50
N ARG A 608 34.58 6.76 -33.75
CA ARG A 608 33.65 6.44 -34.83
C ARG A 608 32.24 6.36 -34.29
N SER A 609 31.34 7.17 -34.83
CA SER A 609 29.89 7.16 -34.53
C SER A 609 29.13 7.38 -35.83
N ASP A 610 28.04 6.63 -36.06
CA ASP A 610 27.18 6.73 -37.26
C ASP A 610 27.95 6.80 -38.60
N GLU A 611 28.96 5.94 -38.75
CA GLU A 611 29.86 5.86 -39.92
C GLU A 611 30.73 7.11 -40.19
N LYS A 612 30.76 8.08 -39.27
CA LYS A 612 31.67 9.24 -39.31
C LYS A 612 32.80 9.06 -38.32
N ASP A 613 34.02 9.17 -38.81
CA ASP A 613 35.22 9.18 -37.98
C ASP A 613 35.53 10.63 -37.56
N ARG A 614 35.48 10.90 -36.25
CA ARG A 614 35.93 12.16 -35.65
C ARG A 614 37.33 11.98 -35.11
N THR A 615 38.25 12.86 -35.48
CA THR A 615 39.58 12.91 -34.84
C THR A 615 39.43 13.46 -33.43
N VAL A 616 39.87 12.69 -32.43
CA VAL A 616 39.86 13.09 -31.01
C VAL A 616 41.19 13.69 -30.63
N PHE A 617 42.29 13.09 -31.09
CA PHE A 617 43.61 13.68 -30.96
C PHE A 617 44.52 13.27 -32.12
N ARG A 618 45.51 14.11 -32.41
CA ARG A 618 46.63 13.83 -33.32
C ARG A 618 47.92 14.34 -32.68
N TYR A 619 48.83 13.41 -32.42
CA TYR A 619 50.14 13.69 -31.82
C TYR A 619 51.26 13.28 -32.76
N ARG A 620 52.19 14.19 -33.04
CA ARG A 620 53.37 13.90 -33.86
C ARG A 620 54.56 13.50 -33.00
N LEU A 621 55.10 12.31 -33.20
CA LEU A 621 56.36 11.88 -32.61
C LEU A 621 57.51 12.10 -33.59
N THR A 622 58.66 12.55 -33.08
CA THR A 622 59.91 12.57 -33.85
C THR A 622 61.01 11.85 -33.08
N ASP A 623 61.65 10.89 -33.74
CA ASP A 623 62.75 10.09 -33.18
C ASP A 623 63.87 10.98 -32.62
N SER A 624 64.57 10.48 -31.61
CA SER A 624 65.78 11.10 -31.09
C SER A 624 67.02 10.86 -31.92
N GLU A 625 67.07 9.73 -32.62
CA GLU A 625 68.26 9.28 -33.33
C GLU A 625 68.13 9.46 -34.84
N THR A 626 69.20 9.96 -35.45
CA THR A 626 69.30 10.03 -36.90
C THR A 626 69.69 8.66 -37.45
N SER A 627 68.94 8.16 -38.43
CA SER A 627 69.13 6.85 -39.05
C SER A 627 69.52 6.97 -40.52
N HIS A 628 70.35 6.05 -41.01
CA HIS A 628 70.64 5.92 -42.44
C HIS A 628 69.46 5.22 -43.13
N TYR A 629 68.58 5.99 -43.76
CA TYR A 629 67.31 5.46 -44.24
C TYR A 629 67.30 5.13 -45.73
N LEU A 630 68.15 5.77 -46.53
CA LEU A 630 68.23 5.53 -47.97
C LEU A 630 69.68 5.66 -48.44
N PHE A 631 70.13 4.69 -49.23
CA PHE A 631 71.27 4.84 -50.11
C PHE A 631 70.74 4.99 -51.53
N ALA A 632 71.05 6.10 -52.21
CA ALA A 632 70.53 6.39 -53.56
C ALA A 632 71.46 7.33 -54.35
N ALA A 633 71.00 7.80 -55.52
CA ALA A 633 71.72 8.81 -56.28
C ALA A 633 71.87 10.09 -55.45
N GLU A 634 73.00 10.78 -55.58
CA GLU A 634 73.22 12.10 -54.99
C GLU A 634 72.32 13.11 -55.71
N SER A 635 71.21 13.51 -55.07
CA SER A 635 70.21 14.38 -55.68
C SER A 635 69.41 15.14 -54.63
N GLU A 636 69.41 16.47 -54.74
CA GLU A 636 68.55 17.35 -53.93
C GLU A 636 67.06 17.05 -54.10
N SER A 637 66.64 16.56 -55.28
CA SER A 637 65.25 16.15 -55.52
C SER A 637 64.85 14.87 -54.77
N ILE A 638 65.81 14.03 -54.40
CA ILE A 638 65.60 12.85 -53.55
C ILE A 638 65.61 13.27 -52.08
N LEU A 639 66.50 14.19 -51.68
CA LEU A 639 66.55 14.73 -50.33
C LEU A 639 65.22 15.39 -49.92
N ALA A 640 64.57 16.07 -50.87
CA ALA A 640 63.27 16.71 -50.66
C ALA A 640 62.09 15.72 -50.51
N GLN A 641 62.23 14.44 -50.85
CA GLN A 641 61.16 13.45 -50.74
C GLN A 641 61.01 12.96 -49.30
N ASP A 642 59.84 13.18 -48.70
CA ASP A 642 59.51 12.75 -47.33
C ASP A 642 59.54 11.23 -47.20
N CYS A 643 59.18 10.54 -48.30
CA CYS A 643 59.15 9.09 -48.43
C CYS A 643 59.68 8.62 -49.79
N PRO A 644 61.00 8.41 -49.93
CA PRO A 644 61.61 7.99 -51.20
C PRO A 644 61.50 6.47 -51.45
N VAL A 645 60.36 5.86 -51.10
CA VAL A 645 60.12 4.41 -51.27
C VAL A 645 60.19 4.01 -52.75
N GLU A 646 59.75 4.90 -53.65
CA GLU A 646 59.83 4.68 -55.10
C GLU A 646 61.27 4.70 -55.64
N GLN A 647 62.26 5.15 -54.86
CA GLN A 647 63.66 5.10 -55.28
C GLN A 647 64.25 3.72 -55.07
N VAL A 648 63.68 2.90 -54.17
CA VAL A 648 64.23 1.60 -53.80
C VAL A 648 64.24 0.65 -55.01
N GLY A 649 65.38 0.02 -55.26
CA GLY A 649 65.59 -0.86 -56.41
C GLY A 649 65.90 -0.14 -57.73
N LYS A 650 65.86 1.20 -57.78
CA LYS A 650 66.30 1.94 -58.98
C LYS A 650 67.82 1.87 -59.15
N ALA A 651 68.25 1.65 -60.39
CA ALA A 651 69.65 1.64 -60.77
C ALA A 651 70.24 3.06 -60.74
N VAL A 652 71.36 3.23 -60.05
CA VAL A 652 72.14 4.47 -60.00
C VAL A 652 73.42 4.27 -60.80
N ALA A 653 73.55 5.04 -61.89
CA ALA A 653 74.74 5.00 -62.74
C ALA A 653 75.86 5.87 -62.13
N SER A 654 76.91 5.23 -61.61
CA SER A 654 78.13 5.91 -61.14
C SER A 654 79.32 5.59 -62.05
N GLU A 655 80.15 6.59 -62.32
CA GLU A 655 81.42 6.44 -63.04
C GLU A 655 82.59 6.24 -62.06
N LEU A 656 83.63 5.51 -62.47
CA LEU A 656 84.85 5.30 -61.67
C LEU A 656 85.76 6.56 -61.72
N PRO A 657 86.55 6.85 -60.67
CA PRO A 657 87.47 7.98 -60.66
C PRO A 657 88.48 7.94 -61.82
N GLN A 658 88.89 9.10 -62.35
CA GLN A 658 89.95 9.17 -63.36
C GLN A 658 91.27 8.60 -62.80
N GLY A 659 91.74 7.48 -63.38
CA GLY A 659 93.02 6.82 -63.04
C GLY A 659 92.96 5.36 -62.55
N HIS A 660 91.85 4.63 -62.72
CA HIS A 660 91.76 3.21 -62.32
C HIS A 660 92.29 2.24 -63.41
N PRO A 661 93.11 1.20 -63.09
CA PRO A 661 93.57 0.22 -64.07
C PRO A 661 92.42 -0.68 -64.51
N GLY A 662 92.10 -0.68 -65.79
CA GLY A 662 90.89 -1.30 -66.35
C GLY A 662 90.94 -2.82 -66.45
N LEU A 663 89.96 -3.48 -65.84
CA LEU A 663 89.50 -4.84 -66.17
C LEU A 663 87.96 -5.00 -66.05
N VAL A 664 87.22 -3.91 -65.84
CA VAL A 664 85.75 -3.89 -65.65
C VAL A 664 85.19 -2.62 -66.34
N PRO A 665 83.99 -2.63 -66.95
CA PRO A 665 83.39 -1.42 -67.50
C PRO A 665 83.40 -0.24 -66.51
N ASN A 666 83.63 0.99 -67.00
CA ASN A 666 83.71 2.25 -66.23
C ASN A 666 82.40 2.67 -65.54
N ARG A 667 81.49 1.73 -65.25
CA ARG A 667 80.19 1.96 -64.64
C ARG A 667 79.98 0.97 -63.50
N LEU A 668 79.86 1.50 -62.29
CA LEU A 668 79.28 0.76 -61.18
C LEU A 668 77.79 1.09 -61.14
N THR A 669 76.97 0.08 -61.42
CA THR A 669 75.52 0.17 -61.20
C THR A 669 75.25 -0.14 -59.75
N TYR A 670 74.95 0.90 -58.97
CA TYR A 670 74.42 0.72 -57.63
C TYR A 670 72.90 0.55 -57.73
N PHE A 671 72.30 -0.10 -56.74
CA PHE A 671 70.85 -0.09 -56.60
C PHE A 671 70.51 0.68 -55.34
N ALA A 672 69.55 1.58 -55.45
CA ALA A 672 69.06 2.29 -54.28
C ALA A 672 68.45 1.28 -53.30
N SER A 673 68.83 1.39 -52.03
CA SER A 673 68.44 0.45 -50.98
C SER A 673 68.04 1.22 -49.72
N THR A 674 67.26 0.58 -48.87
CA THR A 674 66.83 1.12 -47.57
C THR A 674 67.55 0.37 -46.45
N PRO A 675 68.65 0.91 -45.90
CA PRO A 675 69.37 0.26 -44.80
C PRO A 675 68.52 0.19 -43.52
N THR A 676 67.56 1.11 -43.35
CA THR A 676 66.62 1.12 -42.23
C THR A 676 65.23 1.47 -42.77
N THR A 677 64.25 0.61 -42.53
CA THR A 677 62.86 0.89 -42.93
C THR A 677 62.08 1.52 -41.76
N PRO A 678 61.06 2.35 -42.05
CA PRO A 678 60.15 2.87 -41.03
C PRO A 678 59.51 1.79 -40.17
N GLU A 679 59.12 0.67 -40.79
CA GLU A 679 58.55 -0.51 -40.11
C GLU A 679 59.51 -1.12 -39.09
N THR A 680 60.79 -1.33 -39.46
CA THR A 680 61.79 -1.84 -38.51
C THR A 680 61.98 -0.88 -37.35
N LYS A 681 61.97 0.44 -37.59
CA LYS A 681 62.12 1.44 -36.53
C LYS A 681 60.90 1.50 -35.61
N LEU A 682 59.68 1.41 -36.14
CA LEU A 682 58.46 1.34 -35.35
C LEU A 682 58.48 0.11 -34.43
N LEU A 683 58.76 -1.09 -34.96
CA LEU A 683 58.82 -2.31 -34.15
C LEU A 683 59.94 -2.27 -33.10
N ALA A 684 61.13 -1.79 -33.48
CA ALA A 684 62.29 -1.78 -32.58
C ALA A 684 62.15 -0.79 -31.42
N ASN A 685 61.37 0.28 -31.59
CA ASN A 685 61.28 1.37 -30.62
C ASN A 685 59.92 1.53 -29.95
N TRP A 686 58.86 0.89 -30.43
CA TRP A 686 57.51 1.10 -29.87
C TRP A 686 57.40 0.61 -28.42
N ASN A 687 57.70 -0.67 -28.20
CA ASN A 687 57.58 -1.34 -26.90
C ASN A 687 58.93 -1.77 -26.31
N GLN A 688 60.02 -1.56 -27.05
CA GLN A 688 61.39 -1.90 -26.69
C GLN A 688 62.30 -0.74 -27.13
N GLY A 689 63.59 -0.78 -26.81
CA GLY A 689 64.53 0.26 -27.24
C GLY A 689 64.23 1.63 -26.61
N ALA A 690 63.84 2.60 -27.44
CA ALA A 690 63.52 3.95 -26.99
C ALA A 690 62.15 4.09 -26.29
N GLU A 691 61.30 3.06 -26.35
CA GLU A 691 59.98 2.99 -25.72
C GLU A 691 59.06 4.16 -26.10
N TRP A 692 58.90 4.40 -27.40
CA TRP A 692 58.10 5.49 -27.96
C TRP A 692 56.67 5.56 -27.43
N ARG A 693 56.09 4.45 -26.95
CA ARG A 693 54.76 4.49 -26.30
C ARG A 693 54.73 5.43 -25.09
N ASP A 694 55.81 5.50 -24.31
CA ASP A 694 55.87 6.28 -23.05
C ASP A 694 56.15 7.76 -23.33
N TRP A 695 56.64 8.07 -24.52
CA TRP A 695 56.92 9.44 -24.96
C TRP A 695 55.64 10.24 -25.15
N PHE A 696 54.54 9.59 -25.57
CA PHE A 696 53.22 10.22 -25.66
C PHE A 696 52.67 10.60 -24.29
N VAL A 697 53.01 9.85 -23.25
CA VAL A 697 52.53 10.09 -21.87
C VAL A 697 53.39 11.14 -21.17
N THR A 698 54.70 11.12 -21.43
CA THR A 698 55.67 12.07 -20.86
C THR A 698 55.84 13.35 -21.68
N VAL A 699 55.11 13.47 -22.81
CA VAL A 699 55.17 14.58 -23.77
C VAL A 699 56.60 14.87 -24.25
N ARG A 700 57.42 13.81 -24.38
CA ARG A 700 58.83 13.93 -24.76
C ARG A 700 58.97 13.77 -26.28
N ARG A 701 59.36 14.84 -26.98
CA ARG A 701 59.48 14.85 -28.47
C ARG A 701 58.17 14.50 -29.18
N VAL A 702 57.05 14.77 -28.51
CA VAL A 702 55.70 14.66 -29.03
C VAL A 702 55.13 16.08 -29.17
N THR A 703 54.61 16.40 -30.34
CA THR A 703 53.96 17.68 -30.63
C THR A 703 52.46 17.45 -30.79
N GLU A 704 51.65 18.22 -30.07
CA GLU A 704 50.20 18.24 -30.25
C GLU A 704 49.82 18.97 -31.54
N ILE A 705 49.09 18.27 -32.41
CA ILE A 705 48.62 18.81 -33.69
C ILE A 705 47.15 19.20 -33.59
N GLU A 706 46.34 18.32 -32.99
CA GLU A 706 44.89 18.47 -32.88
C GLU A 706 44.41 17.74 -31.63
N THR A 707 43.54 18.35 -30.84
CA THR A 707 42.82 17.70 -29.73
C THR A 707 41.39 18.23 -29.71
N ALA A 708 40.42 17.33 -29.61
CA ALA A 708 39.01 17.66 -29.55
C ALA A 708 38.64 18.21 -28.17
N ASP A 709 37.80 19.23 -28.14
CA ASP A 709 37.13 19.68 -26.92
C ASP A 709 36.16 18.59 -26.42
N PRO A 710 36.32 18.09 -25.16
CA PRO A 710 35.43 17.09 -24.60
C PRO A 710 34.02 17.62 -24.27
N ALA A 711 33.81 18.94 -24.18
CA ALA A 711 32.55 19.51 -23.69
C ALA A 711 31.31 19.03 -24.48
N ASP A 712 31.39 18.99 -25.80
CA ASP A 712 30.30 18.48 -26.65
C ASP A 712 30.00 17.00 -26.36
N MET A 713 31.04 16.21 -26.09
CA MET A 713 30.91 14.78 -25.81
C MET A 713 30.35 14.55 -24.40
N GLU A 714 30.72 15.37 -23.41
CA GLU A 714 30.15 15.30 -22.05
C GLU A 714 28.63 15.53 -22.07
N VAL A 715 28.16 16.52 -22.84
CA VAL A 715 26.72 16.78 -23.02
C VAL A 715 26.05 15.58 -23.69
N ALA A 716 26.66 15.00 -24.72
CA ALA A 716 26.12 13.83 -25.41
C ALA A 716 26.05 12.58 -24.50
N VAL A 717 27.09 12.33 -23.70
CA VAL A 717 27.14 11.24 -22.71
C VAL A 717 26.07 11.47 -21.65
N GLN A 718 25.92 12.70 -21.13
CA GLN A 718 24.88 13.01 -20.15
C GLN A 718 23.48 12.73 -20.70
N ALA A 719 23.21 13.10 -21.96
CA ALA A 719 21.95 12.81 -22.63
C ALA A 719 21.73 11.30 -22.78
N ARG A 720 22.77 10.54 -23.17
CA ARG A 720 22.70 9.07 -23.28
C ARG A 720 22.46 8.39 -21.94
N LEU A 721 23.12 8.84 -20.86
CA LEU A 721 22.89 8.35 -19.50
C LEU A 721 21.44 8.60 -19.05
N ALA A 722 20.87 9.77 -19.37
CA ALA A 722 19.49 10.07 -19.06
C ALA A 722 18.51 9.18 -19.86
N GLU A 723 18.80 8.92 -21.14
CA GLU A 723 18.02 8.00 -21.98
C GLU A 723 18.05 6.57 -21.42
N LEU A 724 19.24 6.05 -21.11
CA LEU A 724 19.42 4.70 -20.56
C LEU A 724 18.70 4.55 -19.21
N ARG A 725 18.78 5.56 -18.33
CA ARG A 725 17.99 5.59 -17.09
C ARG A 725 16.50 5.52 -17.36
N ALA A 726 15.97 6.37 -18.24
CA ALA A 726 14.54 6.39 -18.58
C ALA A 726 14.08 5.08 -19.25
N GLN A 727 14.94 4.43 -20.04
CA GLN A 727 14.66 3.12 -20.62
C GLN A 727 14.61 2.03 -19.56
N ARG A 728 15.61 1.97 -18.67
CA ARG A 728 15.66 1.03 -17.55
C ARG A 728 14.44 1.16 -16.64
N GLU A 729 14.11 2.38 -16.21
CA GLU A 729 12.96 2.60 -15.33
C GLU A 729 11.65 2.17 -15.99
N ARG A 730 11.47 2.44 -17.29
CA ARG A 730 10.29 1.95 -18.03
C ARG A 730 10.22 0.42 -18.07
N GLN A 731 11.35 -0.25 -18.33
CA GLN A 731 11.42 -1.72 -18.37
C GLN A 731 11.15 -2.35 -17.01
N LEU A 732 11.64 -1.76 -15.92
CA LEU A 732 11.40 -2.25 -14.56
C LEU A 732 9.96 -1.97 -14.09
N LEU A 733 9.39 -0.82 -14.41
CA LEU A 733 8.05 -0.43 -13.94
C LEU A 733 6.92 -1.13 -14.70
N ALA A 734 7.09 -1.41 -16.00
CA ALA A 734 6.07 -2.05 -16.81
C ALA A 734 5.49 -3.35 -16.19
N PRO A 735 6.32 -4.34 -15.78
CA PRO A 735 5.82 -5.57 -15.14
C PRO A 735 5.26 -5.35 -13.72
N LEU A 736 5.68 -4.28 -13.03
CA LEU A 736 5.16 -3.95 -11.70
C LEU A 736 3.75 -3.32 -11.75
N ILE A 737 3.44 -2.64 -12.85
CA ILE A 737 2.19 -1.89 -13.03
C ILE A 737 1.12 -2.70 -13.76
N ASN A 738 1.54 -3.55 -14.71
CA ASN A 738 0.63 -4.31 -15.54
C ASN A 738 0.41 -5.72 -14.96
N PRO A 739 -0.81 -6.27 -15.04
CA PRO A 739 -1.05 -7.66 -14.68
C PRO A 739 -0.41 -8.60 -15.71
N PRO A 740 0.11 -9.77 -15.28
CA PRO A 740 0.61 -10.77 -16.23
C PRO A 740 -0.52 -11.28 -17.11
N GLN A 741 -0.25 -11.41 -18.40
CA GLN A 741 -1.19 -12.01 -19.37
C GLN A 741 -1.05 -13.54 -19.41
N ALA A 742 -2.03 -14.24 -20.00
CA ALA A 742 -1.92 -15.68 -20.18
C ALA A 742 -0.73 -16.01 -21.10
N GLY A 743 0.20 -16.85 -20.61
CA GLY A 743 1.45 -17.18 -21.31
C GLY A 743 2.61 -16.18 -21.08
N ASP A 744 2.44 -15.19 -20.21
CA ASP A 744 3.49 -14.24 -19.86
C ASP A 744 4.59 -14.92 -19.00
N GLU A 745 5.84 -14.85 -19.47
CA GLU A 745 7.01 -15.46 -18.81
C GLU A 745 7.76 -14.48 -17.89
N SER A 746 7.29 -13.23 -17.77
CA SER A 746 7.94 -12.23 -16.91
C SER A 746 7.88 -12.63 -15.44
N GLN A 747 9.01 -13.11 -14.91
CA GLN A 747 9.16 -13.50 -13.51
C GLN A 747 8.85 -12.32 -12.57
N LEU A 748 9.21 -11.10 -12.97
CA LEU A 748 8.93 -9.89 -12.19
C LEU A 748 7.42 -9.59 -12.12
N ALA A 749 6.68 -9.76 -13.22
CA ALA A 749 5.23 -9.56 -13.24
C ALA A 749 4.50 -10.60 -12.38
N LEU A 750 4.95 -11.86 -12.43
CA LEU A 750 4.44 -12.96 -11.60
C LEU A 750 4.75 -12.75 -10.11
N ALA A 751 5.95 -12.28 -9.77
CA ALA A 751 6.30 -11.92 -8.40
C ALA A 751 5.45 -10.77 -7.87
N MET A 752 5.24 -9.73 -8.68
CA MET A 752 4.35 -8.62 -8.31
C MET A 752 2.88 -9.06 -8.20
N ALA A 753 2.43 -10.04 -9.01
CA ALA A 753 1.10 -10.63 -8.83
C ALA A 753 0.97 -11.27 -7.44
N ARG A 754 1.97 -12.02 -6.96
CA ARG A 754 1.96 -12.59 -5.59
C ARG A 754 1.91 -11.52 -4.50
N VAL A 755 2.60 -10.38 -4.68
CA VAL A 755 2.54 -9.24 -3.74
C VAL A 755 1.11 -8.71 -3.64
N VAL A 756 0.45 -8.53 -4.79
CA VAL A 756 -0.93 -8.03 -4.87
C VAL A 756 -1.92 -9.04 -4.28
N ASP A 757 -1.79 -10.31 -4.64
CA ASP A 757 -2.69 -11.36 -4.18
C ASP A 757 -2.60 -11.56 -2.67
N THR A 758 -1.38 -11.51 -2.10
CA THR A 758 -1.19 -11.60 -0.64
C THR A 758 -1.69 -10.35 0.10
N ALA A 759 -1.55 -9.16 -0.47
CA ALA A 759 -2.11 -7.93 0.11
C ALA A 759 -3.65 -7.95 0.10
N ALA A 760 -4.24 -8.39 -1.01
CA ALA A 760 -5.69 -8.56 -1.13
C ALA A 760 -6.20 -9.63 -0.15
N LEU A 761 -5.56 -10.80 -0.08
CA LEU A 761 -5.94 -11.87 0.85
C LEU A 761 -5.85 -11.41 2.31
N LEU A 762 -4.82 -10.65 2.68
CA LEU A 762 -4.68 -10.10 4.03
C LEU A 762 -5.85 -9.18 4.39
N ARG A 763 -6.26 -8.32 3.46
CA ARG A 763 -7.45 -7.48 3.63
C ARG A 763 -8.71 -8.33 3.77
N ARG A 764 -8.91 -9.33 2.92
CA ARG A 764 -10.10 -10.21 2.96
C ARG A 764 -10.21 -11.00 4.27
N VAL A 765 -9.08 -11.52 4.78
CA VAL A 765 -9.04 -12.17 6.11
C VAL A 765 -9.40 -11.19 7.22
N LEU A 766 -8.94 -9.94 7.15
CA LEU A 766 -9.32 -8.92 8.12
C LEU A 766 -10.81 -8.53 8.02
N GLU A 767 -11.39 -8.47 6.82
CA GLU A 767 -12.82 -8.20 6.63
C GLU A 767 -13.70 -9.32 7.20
N LEU A 768 -13.32 -10.59 7.03
CA LEU A 768 -14.09 -11.74 7.52
C LEU A 768 -13.89 -12.01 9.02
N HIS A 769 -12.64 -12.00 9.49
CA HIS A 769 -12.28 -12.50 10.81
C HIS A 769 -11.98 -11.40 11.83
N TYR A 770 -11.77 -10.17 11.38
CA TYR A 770 -11.52 -9.01 12.25
C TYR A 770 -12.27 -7.74 11.78
N PRO A 771 -13.58 -7.84 11.45
CA PRO A 771 -14.33 -6.77 10.80
C PRO A 771 -14.29 -5.45 11.56
N ARG A 772 -14.38 -5.44 12.90
CA ARG A 772 -14.37 -4.19 13.67
C ARG A 772 -13.00 -3.52 13.63
N ILE A 773 -11.93 -4.31 13.64
CA ILE A 773 -10.56 -3.77 13.57
C ILE A 773 -10.34 -3.11 12.22
N ILE A 774 -10.68 -3.75 11.09
CA ILE A 774 -10.48 -3.12 9.78
C ILE A 774 -11.43 -1.93 9.55
N ARG A 775 -12.63 -1.95 10.14
CA ARG A 775 -13.64 -0.88 10.01
C ARG A 775 -13.37 0.34 10.88
N GLN A 776 -12.87 0.15 12.10
CA GLN A 776 -12.85 1.19 13.14
C GLN A 776 -11.45 1.45 13.74
N HIS A 777 -10.49 0.53 13.63
CA HIS A 777 -9.14 0.76 14.17
C HIS A 777 -8.26 1.51 13.16
N ALA A 778 -8.22 2.83 13.27
CA ALA A 778 -7.53 3.71 12.31
C ALA A 778 -6.07 3.30 11.99
N PRO A 779 -5.22 2.88 12.95
CA PRO A 779 -3.85 2.45 12.63
C PRO A 779 -3.78 1.22 11.70
N VAL A 780 -4.73 0.28 11.81
CA VAL A 780 -4.78 -0.89 10.92
C VAL A 780 -5.41 -0.51 9.58
N ARG A 781 -6.50 0.27 9.59
CA ARG A 781 -7.16 0.75 8.37
C ARG A 781 -6.21 1.56 7.48
N ALA A 782 -5.42 2.47 8.07
CA ALA A 782 -4.40 3.27 7.39
C ALA A 782 -3.37 2.43 6.62
N MET A 783 -2.99 1.29 7.17
CA MET A 783 -1.99 0.40 6.56
C MET A 783 -2.57 -0.51 5.46
N LEU A 784 -3.87 -0.44 5.21
CA LEU A 784 -4.55 -1.23 4.18
C LEU A 784 -5.16 -0.33 3.11
N ALA A 785 -5.96 0.65 3.51
CA ALA A 785 -6.73 1.51 2.63
C ALA A 785 -6.15 2.93 2.48
N GLY A 786 -5.36 3.41 3.46
CA GLY A 786 -4.76 4.76 3.43
C GLY A 786 -3.63 4.93 2.42
N THR A 787 -3.07 6.14 2.27
CA THR A 787 -1.97 6.45 1.31
C THR A 787 -0.66 5.67 1.57
N GLN A 788 -0.46 5.21 2.80
CA GLN A 788 0.71 4.46 3.22
C GLN A 788 0.48 2.95 3.37
N GLY A 789 -0.69 2.45 2.96
CA GLY A 789 -0.99 1.03 2.97
C GLY A 789 -0.15 0.17 2.02
N LEU A 790 -0.32 -1.15 2.13
CA LEU A 790 0.43 -2.19 1.41
C LEU A 790 0.59 -1.92 -0.10
N ILE A 791 1.66 -2.48 -0.68
CA ILE A 791 1.98 -2.27 -2.09
C ILE A 791 1.00 -3.05 -2.98
N THR A 792 0.32 -2.32 -3.86
CA THR A 792 -0.54 -2.82 -4.93
C THR A 792 -0.10 -2.20 -6.26
N ARG A 793 -0.62 -2.68 -7.41
CA ARG A 793 -0.30 -2.08 -8.73
C ARG A 793 -0.67 -0.60 -8.80
N ASP A 794 -1.84 -0.22 -8.28
CA ASP A 794 -2.25 1.19 -8.25
C ASP A 794 -1.37 2.03 -7.32
N ARG A 795 -0.80 1.43 -6.28
CA ARG A 795 0.20 2.11 -5.47
C ARG A 795 1.52 2.29 -6.23
N VAL A 796 1.97 1.29 -6.97
CA VAL A 796 3.17 1.41 -7.81
C VAL A 796 2.99 2.52 -8.84
N ARG A 797 1.81 2.64 -9.47
CA ARG A 797 1.48 3.75 -10.37
C ARG A 797 1.65 5.10 -9.68
N ARG A 798 1.04 5.28 -8.50
CA ARG A 798 1.16 6.52 -7.72
C ARG A 798 2.60 6.82 -7.32
N LEU A 799 3.35 5.82 -6.83
CA LEU A 799 4.77 6.00 -6.46
C LEU A 799 5.61 6.42 -7.66
N ARG A 800 5.34 5.88 -8.85
CA ARG A 800 5.98 6.32 -10.10
C ARG A 800 5.63 7.78 -10.40
N ASP A 801 4.36 8.14 -10.29
CA ASP A 801 3.89 9.50 -10.56
C ASP A 801 4.49 10.51 -9.55
N ASP A 802 4.79 10.05 -8.32
CA ASP A 802 5.53 10.78 -7.28
C ASP A 802 7.07 10.79 -7.49
N GLY A 803 7.57 10.21 -8.59
CA GLY A 803 9.00 10.18 -8.93
C GLY A 803 9.84 9.13 -8.17
N VAL A 804 9.21 8.15 -7.53
CA VAL A 804 9.93 7.06 -6.86
C VAL A 804 10.48 6.06 -7.87
N VAL A 805 11.79 5.87 -7.88
CA VAL A 805 12.49 4.89 -8.72
C VAL A 805 12.09 3.45 -8.38
N ALA A 806 12.05 2.58 -9.40
CA ALA A 806 11.53 1.22 -9.28
C ALA A 806 12.26 0.41 -8.18
N SER A 807 13.57 0.59 -8.05
CA SER A 807 14.40 -0.14 -7.08
C SER A 807 14.12 0.20 -5.61
N ARG A 808 13.41 1.30 -5.32
CA ARG A 808 13.04 1.66 -3.93
C ARG A 808 11.70 1.09 -3.51
N ILE A 809 10.87 0.67 -4.46
CA ILE A 809 9.49 0.22 -4.22
C ILE A 809 9.44 -1.01 -3.28
N PRO A 810 10.26 -2.06 -3.45
CA PRO A 810 10.22 -3.23 -2.57
C PRO A 810 10.61 -2.87 -1.13
N GLY A 811 11.65 -2.06 -0.94
CA GLY A 811 12.06 -1.55 0.39
C GLY A 811 10.94 -0.77 1.08
N LEU A 812 10.29 0.15 0.37
CA LEU A 812 9.10 0.85 0.88
C LEU A 812 7.96 -0.11 1.24
N GLY A 813 7.77 -1.17 0.46
CA GLY A 813 6.79 -2.21 0.75
C GLY A 813 7.11 -2.99 2.03
N LEU A 814 8.37 -3.34 2.25
CA LEU A 814 8.82 -4.03 3.46
C LEU A 814 8.62 -3.17 4.72
N ASP A 815 8.92 -1.87 4.63
CA ASP A 815 8.68 -0.91 5.72
C ASP A 815 7.20 -0.78 6.05
N ARG A 816 6.34 -0.74 5.03
CA ARG A 816 4.87 -0.71 5.19
C ARG A 816 4.34 -1.97 5.84
N ALA A 817 4.79 -3.14 5.39
CA ALA A 817 4.44 -4.42 5.99
C ALA A 817 4.88 -4.51 7.46
N GLU A 818 6.05 -3.94 7.80
CA GLU A 818 6.54 -3.90 9.17
C GLU A 818 5.74 -2.93 10.06
N ARG A 819 5.28 -1.79 9.52
CA ARG A 819 4.35 -0.91 10.25
C ARG A 819 3.03 -1.60 10.56
N LEU A 820 2.44 -2.30 9.57
CA LEU A 820 1.25 -3.10 9.78
C LEU A 820 1.48 -4.20 10.83
N ARG A 821 2.61 -4.91 10.76
CA ARG A 821 2.98 -5.92 11.76
C ARG A 821 3.04 -5.34 13.17
N ARG A 822 3.67 -4.18 13.36
CA ARG A 822 3.75 -3.51 14.67
C ARG A 822 2.38 -3.06 15.18
N ALA A 823 1.59 -2.41 14.33
CA ALA A 823 0.23 -2.00 14.68
C ALA A 823 -0.65 -3.20 15.06
N TRP A 824 -0.51 -4.31 14.35
CA TRP A 824 -1.21 -5.55 14.64
C TRP A 824 -0.76 -6.17 15.98
N MET A 825 0.54 -6.28 16.22
CA MET A 825 1.09 -6.86 17.46
C MET A 825 0.74 -6.07 18.72
N ASN A 826 0.34 -4.80 18.60
CA ASN A 826 -0.15 -3.99 19.72
C ASN A 826 -1.60 -4.33 20.12
N LEU A 827 -2.32 -5.12 19.32
CA LEU A 827 -3.66 -5.59 19.66
C LEU A 827 -3.59 -6.76 20.67
N PRO A 828 -4.61 -6.92 21.53
CA PRO A 828 -4.69 -8.04 22.47
C PRO A 828 -4.49 -9.39 21.78
N GLU A 829 -3.67 -10.26 22.38
CA GLU A 829 -3.37 -11.58 21.81
C GLU A 829 -4.62 -12.45 21.65
N SER A 830 -5.52 -12.44 22.65
CA SER A 830 -6.78 -13.17 22.60
C SER A 830 -7.67 -12.75 21.42
N LEU A 831 -7.69 -11.46 21.07
CA LEU A 831 -8.36 -10.96 19.88
C LEU A 831 -7.68 -11.51 18.62
N ARG A 832 -6.35 -11.38 18.52
CA ARG A 832 -5.59 -11.85 17.34
C ARG A 832 -5.76 -13.34 17.10
N GLU A 833 -5.84 -14.15 18.15
CA GLU A 833 -5.93 -15.62 18.03
C GLU A 833 -7.36 -16.15 17.84
N GLN A 834 -8.40 -15.39 18.19
CA GLN A 834 -9.79 -15.87 18.15
C GLN A 834 -10.66 -15.18 17.10
N GLY A 835 -10.22 -14.02 16.58
CA GLY A 835 -11.02 -13.24 15.66
C GLY A 835 -12.23 -12.57 16.32
N GLN A 836 -13.14 -12.10 15.47
CA GLN A 836 -14.35 -11.37 15.84
C GLN A 836 -15.53 -11.88 15.03
N ARG A 837 -16.71 -11.83 15.64
CA ARG A 837 -17.97 -12.01 14.92
C ARG A 837 -18.25 -10.78 14.06
N ALA A 838 -18.94 -10.99 12.94
CA ALA A 838 -19.42 -9.92 12.09
C ALA A 838 -20.43 -9.01 12.84
N PRO A 839 -20.29 -7.67 12.75
CA PRO A 839 -21.22 -6.72 13.36
C PRO A 839 -22.69 -6.91 12.93
N GLU A 840 -22.92 -7.35 11.70
CA GLU A 840 -24.24 -7.63 11.14
C GLU A 840 -24.93 -8.82 11.84
N ILE A 841 -24.17 -9.80 12.34
CA ILE A 841 -24.71 -10.89 13.16
C ILE A 841 -25.10 -10.36 14.54
N ASP A 842 -24.26 -9.53 15.16
CA ASP A 842 -24.55 -8.96 16.47
C ASP A 842 -25.84 -8.13 16.42
N TYR A 843 -26.04 -7.33 15.37
CA TYR A 843 -27.30 -6.63 15.13
C TYR A 843 -28.49 -7.61 15.00
N GLY A 844 -28.38 -8.65 14.18
CA GLY A 844 -29.48 -9.61 14.02
C GLY A 844 -29.82 -10.37 15.30
N LEU A 845 -28.82 -10.76 16.10
CA LEU A 845 -29.02 -11.40 17.40
C LEU A 845 -29.72 -10.47 18.40
N GLU A 846 -29.35 -9.18 18.42
CA GLU A 846 -30.05 -8.15 19.21
C GLU A 846 -31.54 -8.08 18.84
N ARG A 847 -31.85 -8.12 17.53
CA ARG A 847 -33.25 -8.10 17.03
C ARG A 847 -34.02 -9.36 17.41
N LEU A 848 -33.41 -10.54 17.30
CA LEU A 848 -34.03 -11.81 17.69
C LEU A 848 -34.31 -11.85 19.20
N ALA A 849 -33.36 -11.40 20.03
CA ALA A 849 -33.54 -11.35 21.49
C ALA A 849 -34.67 -10.39 21.90
N ARG A 850 -34.80 -9.24 21.21
CA ARG A 850 -35.95 -8.33 21.43
C ARG A 850 -37.27 -9.00 21.04
N LEU A 851 -37.32 -9.67 19.89
CA LEU A 851 -38.52 -10.37 19.45
C LEU A 851 -38.94 -11.47 20.44
N GLU A 852 -37.98 -12.24 20.96
CA GLU A 852 -38.24 -13.28 21.97
C GLU A 852 -38.93 -12.72 23.21
N ARG A 853 -38.49 -11.55 23.69
CA ARG A 853 -39.14 -10.83 24.79
C ARG A 853 -40.53 -10.34 24.43
N GLU A 854 -40.73 -9.80 23.22
CA GLU A 854 -42.06 -9.36 22.74
C GLU A 854 -43.06 -10.52 22.58
N MET A 855 -42.57 -11.74 22.33
CA MET A 855 -43.41 -12.95 22.22
C MET A 855 -43.72 -13.61 23.58
N THR A 856 -43.02 -13.20 24.65
CA THR A 856 -43.22 -13.73 26.01
C THR A 856 -44.20 -12.82 26.76
N PRO A 857 -45.36 -13.34 27.23
CA PRO A 857 -46.42 -12.53 27.83
C PRO A 857 -46.10 -11.94 29.21
#